data_AF-A0A1A9UG55-F1
#
_entry.id   AF-A0A1A9UG55-F1
#
_cell.length_a   1.000
_cell.length_b   1.000
_cell.length_c   1.000
_cell.angle_alpha   90.00
_cell.angle_beta   90.00
_cell.angle_gamma   90.00
#
_symmetry.space_group_name_H-M   'P 1'
#
loop_
_entity.id
_entity.type
_entity.pdbx_description
1 polymer ?
#
loop_
_entity_poly.entity_id
_entity_poly.type
_entity_poly.pdbx_seq_one_letter_code
_entity_poly.pdbx_strand_id
1 'polypeptide(L)'
;MEPCANRIIRSVCCCLQDFHKLSDICIQNCIKLIEELSKLSILPIELKSIFSLLRKESAFPHSKQLLQMLVTVSLQTLNSSNLCSQYFNFTEPNDGILVTDIKNWSMSGSYGFIFHILLRLNDKVSKSSKSNKTENTQERSNCRRMLLNLRTASNTGFEVFIQNSGNVVVAALTKREYLTSTVNSSVLLDSQWHYVTVAITPPKRPFSYSQINVYIDFMQKISATLKVQAINEPFVLCSVGSILPEIKTQQVKALTNTNSLPRSSSQDTSHSYKGMLPSLLERTLSTNVTNYFTLPLRSQASYDPNVKNFPLGMQDTVFGEQQCLNGQIGGVLLAEPTTSLKTIFDVGINFASIFSQDNDILELTSRFVFCYSPAAYLQNTCLDLIPIGKYLGLVQAQHCRIVKIQDTINSIGGIQAILPILHDIVKNQRDDLYVSGGDEETSENEEVTKTPLAEEFSDWEMLTSNSYTEWKMLQYPVAGFMCFLRYLVHEHENNQENLLNSECLSIVGMMLQKCSMRIFKVNTLMGTHLLIESLQGHKSVGGRSNLALLEDLYTSIAFNFDIWVHMNFQITLGHVQYLSAMIKNDRKYFRKKFGIQYFLDVIRQYYSAPENMTPEDAMTIRSTLYAIVRFYLQKDVNIKEIVTIIAFLSSVKQDQVLIEFLDMMAMHVKGKNCRDQLILLMHEPQTANLLYNYFIDKNYSRQLQEAAIRVGKGLNTNFACNSNLFF
;
A
#
# COMPACT_ATOMS: atom_id res chain seq x y z
N MET A 1 -9.31 -15.92 8.16
CA MET A 1 -9.92 -14.58 8.33
C MET A 1 -11.26 -14.60 9.09
N GLU A 2 -11.71 -15.75 9.62
CA GLU A 2 -12.71 -15.81 10.71
C GLU A 2 -12.50 -14.83 11.91
N PRO A 3 -11.28 -14.42 12.32
CA PRO A 3 -11.08 -13.45 13.39
C PRO A 3 -11.80 -12.09 13.23
N CYS A 4 -11.95 -11.59 11.99
CA CYS A 4 -12.58 -10.28 11.77
C CYS A 4 -14.11 -10.32 11.95
N ALA A 5 -14.74 -11.45 11.67
CA ALA A 5 -16.17 -11.67 11.95
C ALA A 5 -16.42 -11.80 13.47
N ASN A 6 -15.49 -12.43 14.18
CA ASN A 6 -15.61 -12.68 15.62
C ASN A 6 -15.11 -11.53 16.51
N ARG A 7 -14.65 -10.40 15.92
CA ARG A 7 -14.15 -9.21 16.64
C ARG A 7 -13.14 -9.57 17.74
N ILE A 8 -12.23 -10.50 17.44
CA ILE A 8 -11.30 -11.07 18.43
C ILE A 8 -10.43 -9.97 19.05
N ILE A 9 -9.98 -9.00 18.26
CA ILE A 9 -9.15 -7.88 18.74
C ILE A 9 -9.92 -7.08 19.80
N ARG A 10 -11.21 -6.81 19.59
CA ARG A 10 -12.04 -6.12 20.58
C ARG A 10 -12.14 -6.91 21.89
N SER A 11 -12.40 -8.21 21.81
CA SER A 11 -12.49 -9.06 23.00
C SER A 11 -11.18 -9.08 23.78
N VAL A 12 -10.04 -9.18 23.09
CA VAL A 12 -8.71 -9.08 23.70
C VAL A 12 -8.48 -7.70 24.32
N CYS A 13 -8.88 -6.61 23.65
CA CYS A 13 -8.78 -5.26 24.20
C CYS A 13 -9.63 -5.08 25.46
N CYS A 14 -10.82 -5.68 25.53
CA CYS A 14 -11.65 -5.67 26.75
C CYS A 14 -10.96 -6.44 27.89
N CYS A 15 -10.29 -7.56 27.61
CA CYS A 15 -9.48 -8.25 28.62
C CYS A 15 -8.31 -7.37 29.10
N LEU A 16 -7.66 -6.64 28.19
CA LEU A 16 -6.55 -5.73 28.52
C LEU A 16 -6.98 -4.50 29.34
N GLN A 17 -8.26 -4.11 29.31
CA GLN A 17 -8.79 -3.07 30.21
C GLN A 17 -8.78 -3.52 31.69
N ASP A 18 -8.92 -4.82 31.93
CA ASP A 18 -8.85 -5.46 33.25
C ASP A 18 -7.40 -5.93 33.56
N PHE A 19 -6.39 -5.12 33.21
CA PHE A 19 -4.97 -5.51 33.31
C PHE A 19 -4.53 -5.95 34.71
N HIS A 20 -5.16 -5.45 35.77
CA HIS A 20 -4.88 -5.85 37.16
C HIS A 20 -5.09 -7.36 37.46
N LYS A 21 -5.87 -8.07 36.63
CA LYS A 21 -6.16 -9.50 36.80
C LYS A 21 -5.25 -10.40 35.96
N LEU A 22 -4.39 -9.82 35.12
CA LEU A 22 -3.59 -10.54 34.13
C LEU A 22 -2.10 -10.52 34.52
N SER A 23 -1.38 -11.58 34.18
CA SER A 23 0.07 -11.58 34.29
C SER A 23 0.72 -10.80 33.14
N ASP A 24 1.90 -10.21 33.37
CA ASP A 24 2.64 -9.45 32.36
C ASP A 24 2.91 -10.26 31.08
N ILE A 25 3.18 -11.56 31.24
CA ILE A 25 3.37 -12.49 30.10
C ILE A 25 2.09 -12.62 29.27
N CYS A 26 0.93 -12.68 29.92
CA CYS A 26 -0.36 -12.74 29.23
C CYS A 26 -0.63 -11.45 28.47
N ILE A 27 -0.33 -10.30 29.08
CA ILE A 27 -0.48 -8.99 28.43
C ILE A 27 0.42 -8.89 27.19
N GLN A 28 1.68 -9.28 27.28
CA GLN A 28 2.60 -9.28 26.14
C GLN A 28 2.15 -10.22 25.01
N ASN A 29 1.65 -11.41 25.34
CA ASN A 29 1.11 -12.34 24.34
C ASN A 29 -0.17 -11.80 23.69
N CYS A 30 -1.02 -11.10 24.45
CA CYS A 30 -2.19 -10.42 23.91
C CYS A 30 -1.80 -9.29 22.95
N ILE A 31 -0.78 -8.49 23.29
CA ILE A 31 -0.26 -7.44 22.40
C ILE A 31 0.30 -8.05 21.11
N LYS A 32 1.07 -9.13 21.19
CA LYS A 32 1.59 -9.86 20.01
C LYS A 32 0.45 -10.43 19.15
N LEU A 33 -0.59 -10.97 19.78
CA LEU A 33 -1.77 -11.47 19.06
C LEU A 33 -2.50 -10.32 18.33
N ILE A 34 -2.66 -9.17 18.99
CA ILE A 34 -3.23 -7.97 18.36
C ILE A 34 -2.34 -7.52 17.20
N GLU A 35 -1.01 -7.55 17.36
CA GLU A 35 -0.06 -7.21 16.31
C GLU A 35 -0.26 -8.08 15.06
N GLU A 36 -0.25 -9.42 15.20
CA GLU A 36 -0.40 -10.35 14.08
C GLU A 36 -1.76 -10.24 13.39
N LEU A 37 -2.82 -10.02 14.15
CA LEU A 37 -4.16 -9.82 13.57
C LEU A 37 -4.28 -8.46 12.88
N SER A 38 -3.72 -7.41 13.47
CA SER A 38 -3.79 -6.04 12.93
C SER A 38 -2.92 -5.85 11.68
N LYS A 39 -1.86 -6.66 11.51
CA LYS A 39 -1.11 -6.76 10.24
C LYS A 39 -2.03 -7.16 9.07
N LEU A 40 -3.07 -7.95 9.34
CA LEU A 40 -4.02 -8.39 8.32
C LEU A 40 -5.15 -7.37 8.08
N SER A 41 -5.86 -6.97 9.13
CA SER A 41 -6.95 -5.98 9.04
C SER A 41 -7.31 -5.45 10.44
N ILE A 42 -7.69 -4.17 10.51
CA ILE A 42 -8.10 -3.52 11.77
C ILE A 42 -9.37 -2.68 11.60
N LEU A 43 -10.41 -2.96 12.40
CA LEU A 43 -11.68 -2.23 12.33
C LEU A 43 -11.65 -0.93 13.16
N PRO A 44 -12.48 0.09 12.81
CA PRO A 44 -12.52 1.36 13.55
C PRO A 44 -12.79 1.22 15.05
N ILE A 45 -13.67 0.29 15.44
CA ILE A 45 -13.96 0.06 16.85
C ILE A 45 -12.80 -0.62 17.60
N GLU A 46 -12.00 -1.42 16.90
CA GLU A 46 -10.83 -2.10 17.45
C GLU A 46 -9.69 -1.09 17.65
N LEU A 47 -9.39 -0.27 16.64
CA LEU A 47 -8.40 0.80 16.74
C LEU A 47 -8.79 1.83 17.82
N LYS A 48 -10.08 2.18 17.93
CA LYS A 48 -10.57 3.06 19.02
C LYS A 48 -10.34 2.44 20.40
N SER A 49 -10.52 1.13 20.53
CA SER A 49 -10.28 0.42 21.79
C SER A 49 -8.78 0.43 22.14
N ILE A 50 -7.90 0.24 21.16
CA ILE A 50 -6.45 0.34 21.33
C ILE A 50 -6.03 1.76 21.73
N PHE A 51 -6.56 2.80 21.08
CA PHE A 51 -6.31 4.19 21.46
C PHE A 51 -6.86 4.52 22.85
N SER A 52 -7.93 3.87 23.28
CA SER A 52 -8.44 4.01 24.65
C SER A 52 -7.46 3.48 25.69
N LEU A 53 -6.68 2.44 25.39
CA LEU A 53 -5.65 1.88 26.29
C LEU A 53 -4.40 2.76 26.38
N LEU A 54 -4.15 3.59 25.35
CA LEU A 54 -3.07 4.58 25.33
C LEU A 54 -3.40 5.86 26.10
N ARG A 55 -4.62 6.01 26.63
CA ARG A 55 -5.00 7.21 27.40
C ARG A 55 -4.38 7.16 28.78
N LYS A 56 -4.13 8.35 29.36
CA LYS A 56 -3.70 8.49 30.76
C LYS A 56 -4.65 7.83 31.76
N GLU A 57 -5.94 7.94 31.49
CA GLU A 57 -7.02 7.43 32.35
C GLU A 57 -6.98 5.90 32.52
N SER A 58 -6.40 5.16 31.57
CA SER A 58 -6.31 3.70 31.64
C SER A 58 -5.12 3.18 32.43
N ALA A 59 -4.18 4.04 32.86
CA ALA A 59 -3.00 3.68 33.69
C ALA A 59 -2.27 2.38 33.24
N PHE A 60 -2.23 2.13 31.93
CA PHE A 60 -1.76 0.85 31.39
C PHE A 60 -0.22 0.80 31.35
N PRO A 61 0.42 -0.19 32.01
CA PRO A 61 1.88 -0.21 32.22
C PRO A 61 2.70 -0.44 30.93
N HIS A 62 2.09 -1.02 29.89
CA HIS A 62 2.80 -1.35 28.64
C HIS A 62 2.45 -0.43 27.45
N SER A 63 2.16 0.86 27.71
CA SER A 63 1.82 1.85 26.67
C SER A 63 2.90 1.98 25.58
N LYS A 64 4.18 1.90 25.96
CA LYS A 64 5.32 1.89 25.01
C LYS A 64 5.27 0.72 24.04
N GLN A 65 4.99 -0.49 24.53
CA GLN A 65 4.89 -1.69 23.68
C GLN A 65 3.67 -1.61 22.75
N LEU A 66 2.58 -1.00 23.22
CA LEU A 66 1.38 -0.80 22.41
C LEU A 66 1.61 0.22 21.28
N LEU A 67 2.35 1.31 21.55
CA LEU A 67 2.78 2.25 20.51
C LEU A 67 3.69 1.57 19.49
N GLN A 68 4.67 0.78 19.95
CA GLN A 68 5.55 -0.01 19.07
C GLN A 68 4.75 -0.95 18.16
N MET A 69 3.76 -1.64 18.72
CA MET A 69 2.86 -2.51 17.97
C MET A 69 2.15 -1.73 16.86
N LEU A 70 1.55 -0.57 17.15
CA LEU A 70 0.86 0.25 16.15
C LEU A 70 1.78 0.68 15.01
N VAL A 71 3.02 1.07 15.34
CA VAL A 71 3.99 1.50 14.34
C VAL A 71 4.44 0.31 13.48
N THR A 72 4.70 -0.85 14.08
CA THR A 72 5.05 -2.09 13.36
C THR A 72 3.93 -2.54 12.43
N VAL A 73 2.68 -2.51 12.90
CA VAL A 73 1.50 -2.81 12.07
C VAL A 73 1.44 -1.86 10.88
N SER A 74 1.62 -0.56 11.11
CA SER A 74 1.61 0.44 10.05
C SER A 74 2.71 0.22 9.03
N LEU A 75 3.94 -0.08 9.47
CA LEU A 75 5.06 -0.40 8.60
C LEU A 75 4.78 -1.65 7.74
N GLN A 76 4.25 -2.71 8.34
CA GLN A 76 3.94 -3.94 7.61
C GLN A 76 2.82 -3.74 6.59
N THR A 77 1.85 -2.86 6.85
CA THR A 77 0.80 -2.53 5.86
C THR A 77 1.32 -1.76 4.64
N LEU A 78 2.52 -1.16 4.72
CA LEU A 78 3.21 -0.54 3.59
C LEU A 78 3.97 -1.56 2.77
N ASN A 79 4.66 -2.50 3.42
CA ASN A 79 5.46 -3.53 2.76
C ASN A 79 4.60 -4.68 2.19
N SER A 80 3.43 -4.92 2.78
CA SER A 80 2.49 -5.93 2.30
C SER A 80 1.81 -5.40 1.04
N SER A 81 2.29 -5.84 -0.12
CA SER A 81 1.55 -5.77 -1.37
C SER A 81 0.34 -6.72 -1.29
N ASN A 82 -0.65 -6.34 -0.48
CA ASN A 82 -1.94 -7.00 -0.48
C ASN A 82 -2.52 -6.81 -1.89
N LEU A 83 -2.36 -7.84 -2.72
CA LEU A 83 -2.84 -7.84 -4.10
C LEU A 83 -4.31 -7.42 -4.15
N CYS A 84 -5.10 -7.81 -3.14
CA CYS A 84 -6.52 -7.56 -3.07
C CYS A 84 -6.95 -6.97 -1.71
N SER A 85 -7.58 -5.79 -1.73
CA SER A 85 -8.14 -5.13 -0.52
C SER A 85 -9.58 -5.55 -0.20
N GLN A 86 -10.34 -6.01 -1.19
CA GLN A 86 -11.73 -6.45 -1.04
C GLN A 86 -11.97 -7.72 -1.85
N TYR A 87 -12.55 -8.76 -1.25
CA TYR A 87 -12.78 -10.04 -1.90
C TYR A 87 -14.09 -10.70 -1.46
N PHE A 88 -14.61 -11.58 -2.29
CA PHE A 88 -15.72 -12.46 -1.94
C PHE A 88 -15.19 -13.80 -1.44
N ASN A 89 -15.68 -14.25 -0.30
CA ASN A 89 -15.34 -15.55 0.28
C ASN A 89 -16.51 -16.53 0.06
N PHE A 90 -16.23 -17.63 -0.64
CA PHE A 90 -17.18 -18.68 -0.97
C PHE A 90 -16.89 -19.88 -0.07
N THR A 91 -17.79 -20.17 0.88
CA THR A 91 -17.65 -21.28 1.83
C THR A 91 -18.88 -22.19 1.80
N GLU A 92 -20.07 -21.61 1.65
CA GLU A 92 -21.32 -22.37 1.60
C GLU A 92 -21.53 -22.96 0.19
N PRO A 93 -22.23 -24.11 0.08
CA PRO A 93 -22.40 -24.81 -1.19
C PRO A 93 -23.16 -24.00 -2.25
N ASN A 94 -24.04 -23.09 -1.82
CA ASN A 94 -24.82 -22.22 -2.71
C ASN A 94 -24.12 -20.90 -3.02
N ASP A 95 -22.92 -20.65 -2.48
CA ASP A 95 -22.26 -19.38 -2.70
C ASP A 95 -21.87 -19.22 -4.18
N GLY A 96 -21.99 -18.00 -4.69
CA GLY A 96 -21.90 -17.76 -6.12
C GLY A 96 -22.14 -16.32 -6.55
N ILE A 97 -21.70 -15.97 -7.76
CA ILE A 97 -22.14 -14.77 -8.47
C ILE A 97 -22.99 -15.23 -9.65
N LEU A 98 -24.27 -14.85 -9.66
CA LEU A 98 -25.20 -15.10 -10.74
C LEU A 98 -25.38 -13.84 -11.57
N VAL A 99 -25.13 -13.91 -12.87
CA VAL A 99 -25.27 -12.77 -13.77
C VAL A 99 -26.69 -12.72 -14.32
N THR A 100 -27.39 -11.60 -14.11
CA THR A 100 -28.75 -11.40 -14.64
C THR A 100 -28.72 -10.94 -16.10
N ASP A 101 -29.79 -11.26 -16.85
CA ASP A 101 -30.04 -10.73 -18.20
C ASP A 101 -28.95 -10.99 -19.25
N ILE A 102 -28.11 -12.00 -19.06
CA ILE A 102 -27.09 -12.43 -20.03
C ILE A 102 -27.66 -12.79 -21.41
N LYS A 103 -28.99 -13.01 -21.52
CA LYS A 103 -29.71 -13.20 -22.79
C LYS A 103 -29.53 -12.04 -23.76
N ASN A 104 -29.29 -10.84 -23.24
CA ASN A 104 -29.09 -9.62 -24.03
C ASN A 104 -27.64 -9.49 -24.56
N TRP A 105 -26.77 -10.43 -24.23
CA TRP A 105 -25.44 -10.53 -24.81
C TRP A 105 -25.54 -11.00 -26.26
N SER A 106 -25.74 -10.03 -27.16
CA SER A 106 -25.82 -10.25 -28.60
C SER A 106 -24.41 -10.50 -29.16
N MET A 107 -23.98 -11.75 -29.10
CA MET A 107 -22.69 -12.18 -29.63
C MET A 107 -22.64 -11.99 -31.16
N SER A 108 -21.55 -11.39 -31.64
CA SER A 108 -21.29 -11.21 -33.08
C SER A 108 -20.91 -12.53 -33.74
N GLY A 109 -21.88 -13.40 -33.98
CA GLY A 109 -21.80 -14.53 -34.93
C GLY A 109 -20.83 -15.68 -34.63
N SER A 110 -20.04 -15.65 -33.55
CA SER A 110 -19.19 -16.79 -33.17
C SER A 110 -18.83 -16.80 -31.68
N TYR A 111 -18.94 -17.95 -31.02
CA TYR A 111 -18.89 -18.11 -29.56
C TYR A 111 -17.46 -18.14 -29.07
N GLY A 112 -16.88 -16.96 -28.88
CA GLY A 112 -15.62 -16.77 -28.20
C GLY A 112 -15.75 -15.79 -27.06
N PHE A 113 -14.87 -15.90 -26.07
CA PHE A 113 -14.80 -14.98 -24.94
C PHE A 113 -13.44 -15.08 -24.27
N ILE A 114 -13.10 -14.06 -23.51
CA ILE A 114 -11.95 -14.06 -22.61
C ILE A 114 -12.50 -13.91 -21.20
N PHE A 115 -12.31 -14.94 -20.38
CA PHE A 115 -12.64 -14.92 -18.97
C PHE A 115 -11.37 -14.75 -18.15
N HIS A 116 -11.31 -13.71 -17.33
CA HIS A 116 -10.18 -13.40 -16.47
C HIS A 116 -10.67 -13.29 -15.02
N ILE A 117 -10.01 -13.99 -14.11
CA ILE A 117 -10.38 -14.04 -12.69
C ILE A 117 -9.13 -14.03 -11.82
N LEU A 118 -9.20 -13.28 -10.72
CA LEU A 118 -8.25 -13.39 -9.62
C LEU A 118 -8.86 -14.23 -8.50
N LEU A 119 -8.21 -15.35 -8.17
CA LEU A 119 -8.71 -16.28 -7.18
C LEU A 119 -7.63 -16.75 -6.21
N ARG A 120 -8.06 -17.17 -5.03
CA ARG A 120 -7.26 -17.84 -4.02
C ARG A 120 -8.04 -19.03 -3.50
N LEU A 121 -7.51 -20.23 -3.64
CA LEU A 121 -8.19 -21.43 -3.15
C LEU A 121 -7.79 -21.70 -1.70
N ASN A 122 -8.76 -22.17 -0.91
CA ASN A 122 -8.43 -22.75 0.38
C ASN A 122 -7.90 -24.17 0.15
N ASP A 123 -6.73 -24.47 0.72
CA ASP A 123 -6.27 -25.83 0.83
C ASP A 123 -7.27 -26.60 1.70
N LYS A 124 -7.97 -27.58 1.12
CA LYS A 124 -8.85 -28.47 1.90
C LYS A 124 -7.98 -29.49 2.64
N VAL A 125 -7.10 -29.01 3.51
CA VAL A 125 -6.55 -29.75 4.66
C VAL A 125 -7.28 -29.30 5.92
N SER A 126 -8.58 -29.02 5.82
CA SER A 126 -9.44 -29.03 7.00
C SER A 126 -9.70 -30.50 7.36
N LYS A 127 -8.91 -31.00 8.30
CA LYS A 127 -9.24 -32.13 9.16
C LYS A 127 -10.61 -31.89 9.82
N SER A 128 -11.70 -32.16 9.13
CA SER A 128 -13.00 -32.29 9.78
C SER A 128 -13.04 -33.65 10.48
N SER A 129 -13.15 -33.61 11.80
CA SER A 129 -13.40 -34.71 12.73
C SER A 129 -12.34 -35.82 12.83
N LYS A 130 -11.51 -35.72 13.89
CA LYS A 130 -11.24 -36.89 14.72
C LYS A 130 -12.59 -37.42 15.24
N SER A 131 -13.22 -38.32 14.51
CA SER A 131 -14.19 -39.25 15.09
C SER A 131 -14.04 -40.59 14.42
N ASN A 132 -13.32 -41.45 15.15
CA ASN A 132 -13.34 -42.90 15.11
C ASN A 132 -12.79 -43.61 13.86
N LYS A 133 -11.70 -44.34 14.13
CA LYS A 133 -11.09 -45.40 13.35
C LYS A 133 -12.15 -46.29 12.69
N THR A 134 -12.01 -46.49 11.38
CA THR A 134 -11.84 -47.83 10.79
C THR A 134 -11.16 -47.69 9.44
N GLU A 135 -10.15 -48.53 9.25
CA GLU A 135 -9.39 -48.72 8.03
C GLU A 135 -10.32 -49.07 6.87
N ASN A 136 -10.34 -48.21 5.86
CA ASN A 136 -10.35 -48.59 4.45
C ASN A 136 -10.17 -47.31 3.62
N THR A 137 -9.35 -47.42 2.58
CA THR A 137 -9.03 -46.45 1.54
C THR A 137 -10.22 -45.56 1.16
N GLN A 138 -10.36 -44.39 1.80
CA GLN A 138 -11.28 -43.35 1.33
C GLN A 138 -10.59 -42.60 0.19
N GLU A 139 -10.87 -43.04 -1.04
CA GLU A 139 -10.68 -42.24 -2.24
C GLU A 139 -11.21 -40.83 -1.97
N ARG A 140 -10.37 -39.80 -2.15
CA ARG A 140 -10.85 -38.41 -2.15
C ARG A 140 -12.02 -38.37 -3.13
N SER A 141 -13.24 -38.09 -2.66
CA SER A 141 -14.34 -37.88 -3.59
C SER A 141 -13.92 -36.75 -4.53
N ASN A 142 -13.79 -37.08 -5.81
CA ASN A 142 -13.51 -36.08 -6.83
C ASN A 142 -14.68 -35.09 -6.76
N CYS A 143 -14.37 -33.80 -6.74
CA CYS A 143 -15.37 -32.75 -6.90
C CYS A 143 -14.86 -31.71 -7.89
N ARG A 144 -15.80 -31.08 -8.58
CA ARG A 144 -15.54 -30.03 -9.57
C ARG A 144 -15.90 -28.68 -8.96
N ARG A 145 -14.88 -27.91 -8.57
CA ARG A 145 -15.04 -26.55 -8.04
C ARG A 145 -15.30 -25.60 -9.20
N MET A 146 -16.53 -25.14 -9.35
CA MET A 146 -16.94 -24.35 -10.51
C MET A 146 -16.31 -22.96 -10.49
N LEU A 147 -15.73 -22.53 -11.62
CA LEU A 147 -15.26 -21.16 -11.84
C LEU A 147 -16.22 -20.35 -12.69
N LEU A 148 -16.60 -20.86 -13.86
CA LEU A 148 -17.52 -20.23 -14.79
C LEU A 148 -18.44 -21.29 -15.38
N ASN A 149 -19.74 -21.00 -15.44
CA ASN A 149 -20.71 -21.80 -16.17
C ASN A 149 -21.52 -20.90 -17.10
N LEU A 150 -21.49 -21.18 -18.40
CA LEU A 150 -22.24 -20.50 -19.44
C LEU A 150 -23.12 -21.52 -20.16
N ARG A 151 -24.45 -21.36 -20.09
CA ARG A 151 -25.40 -22.30 -20.73
C ARG A 151 -26.47 -21.60 -21.55
N THR A 152 -26.84 -22.25 -22.65
CA THR A 152 -27.98 -21.89 -23.50
C THR A 152 -29.24 -22.65 -23.10
N ALA A 153 -30.38 -22.29 -23.69
CA ALA A 153 -31.65 -22.98 -23.50
C ALA A 153 -31.60 -24.47 -23.91
N SER A 154 -30.81 -24.81 -24.93
CA SER A 154 -30.58 -26.18 -25.39
C SER A 154 -29.55 -26.96 -24.57
N ASN A 155 -29.16 -26.46 -23.40
CA ASN A 155 -28.21 -27.10 -22.49
C ASN A 155 -26.78 -27.25 -23.02
N THR A 156 -26.42 -26.46 -24.04
CA THR A 156 -25.08 -26.38 -24.63
C THR A 156 -24.34 -25.15 -24.08
N GLY A 157 -23.00 -25.16 -24.11
CA GLY A 157 -22.21 -24.03 -23.63
C GLY A 157 -20.82 -24.40 -23.14
N PHE A 158 -20.33 -23.69 -22.12
CA PHE A 158 -18.98 -23.83 -21.59
C PHE A 158 -18.96 -23.90 -20.07
N GLU A 159 -18.13 -24.80 -19.53
CA GLU A 159 -17.88 -24.95 -18.11
C GLU A 159 -16.38 -24.87 -17.85
N VAL A 160 -15.99 -24.07 -16.87
CA VAL A 160 -14.61 -23.99 -16.38
C VAL A 160 -14.63 -24.34 -14.90
N PHE A 161 -13.81 -25.31 -14.49
CA PHE A 161 -13.75 -25.76 -13.10
C PHE A 161 -12.34 -26.22 -12.71
N ILE A 162 -12.10 -26.28 -11.40
CA ILE A 162 -10.86 -26.76 -10.80
C ILE A 162 -11.12 -28.09 -10.08
N GLN A 163 -10.28 -29.08 -10.35
CA GLN A 163 -10.30 -30.36 -9.64
C GLN A 163 -9.60 -30.26 -8.27
N ASN A 164 -9.87 -31.20 -7.37
CA ASN A 164 -9.17 -31.30 -6.08
C ASN A 164 -7.64 -31.51 -6.20
N SER A 165 -7.15 -31.93 -7.36
CA SER A 165 -5.72 -32.01 -7.69
C SER A 165 -5.08 -30.67 -8.06
N GLY A 166 -5.87 -29.59 -8.18
CA GLY A 166 -5.42 -28.27 -8.65
C GLY A 166 -5.51 -28.09 -10.17
N ASN A 167 -5.89 -29.13 -10.90
CA ASN A 167 -5.99 -29.07 -12.35
C ASN A 167 -7.15 -28.18 -12.79
N VAL A 168 -6.90 -27.28 -13.74
CA VAL A 168 -7.93 -26.45 -14.37
C VAL A 168 -8.47 -27.19 -15.58
N VAL A 169 -9.79 -27.38 -15.65
CA VAL A 169 -10.45 -28.04 -16.77
C VAL A 169 -11.38 -27.05 -17.45
N VAL A 170 -11.20 -26.90 -18.76
CA VAL A 170 -12.11 -26.15 -19.63
C VAL A 170 -12.90 -27.16 -20.44
N ALA A 171 -14.22 -27.13 -20.32
CA ALA A 171 -15.13 -28.04 -20.98
C ALA A 171 -16.10 -27.28 -21.88
N ALA A 172 -16.33 -27.81 -23.08
CA ALA A 172 -17.42 -27.37 -23.95
C ALA A 172 -18.50 -28.45 -23.99
N LEU A 173 -19.72 -28.04 -23.64
CA LEU A 173 -20.91 -28.87 -23.67
C LEU A 173 -21.58 -28.72 -25.04
N THR A 174 -21.56 -29.78 -25.83
CA THR A 174 -22.33 -29.86 -27.07
C THR A 174 -23.57 -30.74 -26.89
N LYS A 175 -24.45 -30.82 -27.88
CA LYS A 175 -25.67 -31.67 -27.81
C LYS A 175 -25.38 -33.17 -27.71
N ARG A 176 -24.16 -33.62 -28.05
CA ARG A 176 -23.80 -35.04 -28.14
C ARG A 176 -22.55 -35.40 -27.33
N GLU A 177 -21.65 -34.47 -27.15
CA GLU A 177 -20.30 -34.71 -26.64
C GLU A 177 -19.90 -33.66 -25.59
N TYR A 178 -19.11 -34.10 -24.62
CA TYR A 178 -18.48 -33.28 -23.59
C TYR A 178 -16.98 -33.23 -23.86
N LEU A 179 -16.52 -32.12 -24.46
CA LEU A 179 -15.13 -31.97 -24.87
C LEU A 179 -14.37 -31.21 -23.79
N THR A 180 -13.33 -31.81 -23.22
CA THR A 180 -12.57 -31.24 -22.10
C THR A 180 -11.10 -31.08 -22.44
N SER A 181 -10.52 -29.95 -22.08
CA SER A 181 -9.07 -29.73 -22.07
C SER A 181 -8.61 -29.48 -20.63
N THR A 182 -7.57 -30.20 -20.19
CA THR A 182 -7.12 -30.20 -18.79
C THR A 182 -5.70 -29.65 -18.71
N VAL A 183 -5.50 -28.70 -17.80
CA VAL A 183 -4.20 -28.12 -17.46
C VAL A 183 -3.79 -28.61 -16.09
N ASN A 184 -2.62 -29.25 -16.02
CA ASN A 184 -2.03 -29.62 -14.73
C ASN A 184 -1.39 -28.39 -14.09
N SER A 185 -1.92 -27.97 -12.94
CA SER A 185 -1.38 -26.84 -12.19
C SER A 185 -1.52 -27.07 -10.69
N SER A 186 -0.49 -27.63 -10.06
CA SER A 186 -0.44 -27.73 -8.60
C SER A 186 -0.25 -26.37 -7.90
N VAL A 187 0.09 -25.32 -8.66
CA VAL A 187 0.40 -23.99 -8.13
C VAL A 187 -0.84 -23.34 -7.51
N LEU A 188 -2.04 -23.58 -8.03
CA LEU A 188 -3.28 -22.96 -7.54
C LEU A 188 -3.69 -23.40 -6.12
N LEU A 189 -3.03 -24.41 -5.54
CA LEU A 189 -3.33 -24.95 -4.20
C LEU A 189 -2.36 -24.44 -3.12
N ASP A 190 -1.48 -23.49 -3.42
CA ASP A 190 -0.52 -22.91 -2.47
C ASP A 190 -1.14 -21.92 -1.46
N SER A 191 -2.46 -21.72 -1.50
CA SER A 191 -3.20 -20.74 -0.72
C SER A 191 -2.73 -19.29 -0.94
N GLN A 192 -2.22 -18.96 -2.13
CA GLN A 192 -1.92 -17.60 -2.59
C GLN A 192 -2.90 -17.13 -3.66
N TRP A 193 -2.77 -15.86 -4.04
CA TRP A 193 -3.59 -15.25 -5.10
C TRP A 193 -2.99 -15.55 -6.47
N HIS A 194 -3.81 -16.07 -7.38
CA HIS A 194 -3.43 -16.38 -8.76
C HIS A 194 -4.39 -15.81 -9.78
N TYR A 195 -3.83 -15.40 -10.91
CA TYR A 195 -4.62 -14.99 -12.07
C TYR A 195 -4.89 -16.21 -12.96
N VAL A 196 -6.16 -16.47 -13.25
CA VAL A 196 -6.57 -17.49 -14.22
C VAL A 196 -7.29 -16.82 -15.36
N THR A 197 -6.77 -17.00 -16.58
CA THR A 197 -7.39 -16.48 -17.80
C THR A 197 -7.68 -17.61 -18.78
N VAL A 198 -8.92 -17.70 -19.23
CA VAL A 198 -9.36 -18.63 -20.26
C VAL A 198 -9.82 -17.83 -21.47
N ALA A 199 -9.10 -17.97 -22.58
CA ALA A 199 -9.43 -17.32 -23.84
C ALA A 199 -9.90 -18.37 -24.85
N ILE A 200 -11.13 -18.22 -25.34
CA ILE A 200 -11.71 -19.04 -26.39
C ILE A 200 -11.86 -18.15 -27.64
N THR A 201 -11.00 -18.38 -28.63
CA THR A 201 -11.01 -17.62 -29.87
C THR A 201 -11.82 -18.39 -30.93
N PRO A 202 -12.86 -17.76 -31.51
CA PRO A 202 -13.69 -18.41 -32.50
C PRO A 202 -12.94 -18.56 -33.84
N PRO A 203 -13.31 -19.56 -34.66
CA PRO A 203 -12.70 -19.76 -35.96
C PRO A 203 -13.08 -18.64 -36.94
N LYS A 204 -12.08 -18.12 -37.69
CA LYS A 204 -12.31 -17.14 -38.77
C LYS A 204 -13.05 -17.69 -39.99
N ARG A 205 -13.12 -19.02 -40.13
CA ARG A 205 -13.77 -19.72 -41.25
C ARG A 205 -14.82 -20.69 -40.72
N PRO A 206 -15.99 -20.82 -41.35
CA PRO A 206 -16.97 -21.84 -40.99
C PRO A 206 -16.31 -23.24 -41.09
N PHE A 207 -16.65 -24.14 -40.15
CA PHE A 207 -16.11 -25.50 -40.02
C PHE A 207 -14.64 -25.64 -39.55
N SER A 208 -13.99 -24.55 -39.13
CA SER A 208 -12.67 -24.59 -38.50
C SER A 208 -12.77 -24.80 -36.98
N TYR A 209 -11.66 -25.19 -36.35
CA TYR A 209 -11.55 -25.40 -34.91
C TYR A 209 -11.46 -24.07 -34.15
N SER A 210 -12.10 -23.99 -32.99
CA SER A 210 -11.92 -22.90 -32.02
C SER A 210 -10.63 -23.11 -31.24
N GLN A 211 -9.90 -22.05 -30.91
CA GLN A 211 -8.68 -22.15 -30.10
C GLN A 211 -9.00 -21.86 -28.64
N ILE A 212 -8.55 -22.72 -27.73
CA ILE A 212 -8.65 -22.57 -26.29
C ILE A 212 -7.24 -22.36 -25.74
N ASN A 213 -7.03 -21.21 -25.12
CA ASN A 213 -5.79 -20.88 -24.42
C ASN A 213 -6.09 -20.65 -22.94
N VAL A 214 -5.33 -21.30 -22.06
CA VAL A 214 -5.41 -21.08 -20.62
C VAL A 214 -4.08 -20.51 -20.13
N TYR A 215 -4.18 -19.40 -19.42
CA TYR A 215 -3.06 -18.70 -18.80
C TYR A 215 -3.22 -18.74 -17.28
N ILE A 216 -2.12 -19.03 -16.59
CA ILE A 216 -2.03 -18.95 -15.12
C ILE A 216 -0.89 -18.00 -14.80
N ASP A 217 -1.16 -16.96 -14.01
CA ASP A 217 -0.21 -15.88 -13.68
C ASP A 217 0.47 -15.31 -14.93
N PHE A 218 -0.37 -14.99 -15.93
CA PHE A 218 0.03 -14.44 -17.23
C PHE A 218 0.86 -15.37 -18.13
N MET A 219 1.16 -16.59 -17.68
CA MET A 219 1.90 -17.59 -18.43
C MET A 219 0.96 -18.58 -19.13
N GLN A 220 1.13 -18.75 -20.44
CA GLN A 220 0.33 -19.72 -21.20
C GLN A 220 0.70 -21.15 -20.80
N LYS A 221 -0.28 -21.93 -20.32
CA LYS A 221 -0.08 -23.33 -19.90
C LYS A 221 -0.58 -24.33 -20.93
N ILE A 222 -1.63 -23.98 -21.66
CA ILE A 222 -2.19 -24.83 -22.72
C ILE A 222 -2.64 -23.99 -23.90
N SER A 223 -2.53 -24.56 -25.09
CA SER A 223 -3.18 -24.10 -26.30
C SER A 223 -3.72 -25.35 -27.00
N ALA A 224 -5.03 -25.43 -27.15
CA ALA A 224 -5.70 -26.58 -27.73
C ALA A 224 -6.75 -26.14 -28.76
N THR A 225 -6.97 -26.97 -29.76
CA THR A 225 -7.98 -26.73 -30.79
C THR A 225 -9.22 -27.61 -30.57
N LEU A 226 -10.38 -26.99 -30.45
CA LEU A 226 -11.64 -27.65 -30.14
C LEU A 226 -12.65 -27.52 -31.28
N LYS A 227 -13.27 -28.63 -31.68
CA LYS A 227 -14.32 -28.63 -32.70
C LYS A 227 -15.70 -28.38 -32.07
N VAL A 228 -15.97 -27.12 -31.73
CA VAL A 228 -17.30 -26.71 -31.25
C VAL A 228 -18.13 -26.29 -32.45
N GLN A 229 -19.33 -26.87 -32.60
CA GLN A 229 -20.29 -26.37 -33.58
C GLN A 229 -20.74 -24.96 -33.17
N ALA A 230 -20.98 -24.08 -34.14
CA ALA A 230 -21.58 -22.78 -33.86
C ALA A 230 -22.89 -23.00 -33.09
N ILE A 231 -22.89 -22.60 -31.83
CA ILE A 231 -24.12 -22.40 -31.07
C ILE A 231 -24.84 -21.24 -31.81
N ASN A 232 -26.17 -21.22 -31.90
CA ASN A 232 -26.89 -20.10 -32.54
C ASN A 232 -27.95 -19.51 -31.58
N GLU A 233 -27.87 -19.91 -30.31
CA GLU A 233 -28.81 -19.54 -29.25
C GLU A 233 -28.09 -18.67 -28.21
N PRO A 234 -28.72 -17.60 -27.69
CA PRO A 234 -28.12 -16.77 -26.66
C PRO A 234 -27.90 -17.56 -25.37
N PHE A 235 -26.91 -17.15 -24.57
CA PHE A 235 -26.74 -17.69 -23.23
C PHE A 235 -27.91 -17.25 -22.35
N VAL A 236 -28.47 -18.19 -21.60
CA VAL A 236 -29.58 -17.96 -20.69
C VAL A 236 -29.09 -17.84 -19.25
N LEU A 237 -27.97 -18.50 -18.94
CA LEU A 237 -27.45 -18.59 -17.59
C LEU A 237 -25.93 -18.41 -17.58
N CYS A 238 -25.47 -17.54 -16.70
CA CYS A 238 -24.06 -17.29 -16.43
C CYS A 238 -23.84 -17.24 -14.92
N SER A 239 -23.05 -18.17 -14.38
CA SER A 239 -22.67 -18.19 -12.97
C SER A 239 -21.16 -18.27 -12.81
N VAL A 240 -20.64 -17.56 -11.81
CA VAL A 240 -19.22 -17.54 -11.45
C VAL A 240 -19.08 -18.06 -10.02
N GLY A 241 -18.20 -19.04 -9.80
CA GLY A 241 -17.94 -19.60 -8.46
C GLY A 241 -19.04 -20.48 -7.86
N SER A 242 -20.20 -20.61 -8.54
CA SER A 242 -21.42 -21.25 -8.03
C SER A 242 -21.76 -22.58 -8.70
N ILE A 243 -22.52 -23.40 -7.97
CA ILE A 243 -23.25 -24.54 -8.53
C ILE A 243 -24.45 -24.01 -9.30
N LEU A 244 -24.74 -24.62 -10.44
CA LEU A 244 -25.86 -24.20 -11.25
C LEU A 244 -27.18 -24.68 -10.62
N PRO A 245 -28.19 -23.81 -10.40
CA PRO A 245 -29.52 -24.28 -10.05
C PRO A 245 -30.09 -25.08 -11.23
N GLU A 246 -30.55 -26.30 -10.99
CA GLU A 246 -31.17 -27.14 -12.02
C GLU A 246 -32.31 -26.38 -12.70
N ILE A 247 -32.24 -26.26 -14.03
CA ILE A 247 -33.36 -25.77 -14.84
C ILE A 247 -34.45 -26.85 -14.78
N LYS A 248 -35.37 -26.74 -13.81
CA LYS A 248 -36.62 -27.50 -13.83
C LYS A 248 -37.39 -27.07 -15.06
N THR A 249 -37.37 -27.90 -16.10
CA THR A 249 -38.18 -27.70 -17.30
C THR A 249 -39.64 -27.81 -16.90
N GLN A 250 -40.31 -26.68 -16.65
CA GLN A 250 -41.77 -26.65 -16.57
C GLN A 250 -42.32 -27.04 -17.94
N GLN A 251 -42.87 -28.24 -18.03
CA GLN A 251 -43.64 -28.70 -19.18
C GLN A 251 -44.79 -27.72 -19.41
N VAL A 252 -44.70 -26.93 -20.47
CA VAL A 252 -45.80 -26.12 -20.98
C VAL A 252 -46.82 -27.08 -21.58
N LYS A 253 -47.78 -27.54 -20.77
CA LYS A 253 -49.04 -28.11 -21.28
C LYS A 253 -49.87 -26.96 -21.83
N ALA A 254 -49.73 -26.71 -23.13
CA ALA A 254 -50.63 -25.85 -23.87
C ALA A 254 -52.03 -26.47 -23.87
N LEU A 255 -53.01 -25.68 -23.42
CA LEU A 255 -54.43 -25.96 -23.55
C LEU A 255 -54.81 -25.92 -25.03
N THR A 256 -55.18 -27.06 -25.59
CA THR A 256 -56.02 -27.13 -26.80
C THR A 256 -57.23 -28.01 -26.50
N ASN A 257 -58.34 -27.34 -26.21
CA ASN A 257 -59.68 -27.92 -26.25
C ASN A 257 -59.99 -28.31 -27.71
N THR A 258 -60.15 -29.60 -28.00
CA THR A 258 -61.13 -30.05 -29.01
C THR A 258 -61.64 -31.46 -28.67
N ASN A 259 -62.96 -31.57 -28.69
CA ASN A 259 -63.85 -32.70 -28.48
C ASN A 259 -63.39 -34.06 -29.05
N SER A 260 -63.44 -35.13 -28.25
CA SER A 260 -64.18 -36.37 -28.58
C SER A 260 -64.20 -37.37 -27.39
N LEU A 261 -65.36 -38.00 -27.23
CA LEU A 261 -65.77 -38.93 -26.17
C LEU A 261 -65.05 -40.31 -26.22
N PRO A 262 -65.07 -41.09 -25.12
CA PRO A 262 -64.23 -42.27 -24.94
C PRO A 262 -64.87 -43.54 -25.53
N ARG A 263 -64.04 -44.43 -26.07
CA ARG A 263 -64.42 -45.83 -26.35
C ARG A 263 -63.31 -46.79 -25.90
N SER A 264 -63.76 -47.83 -25.22
CA SER A 264 -63.04 -48.88 -24.52
C SER A 264 -62.53 -50.01 -25.42
N SER A 265 -61.62 -50.82 -24.83
CA SER A 265 -61.20 -52.21 -25.18
C SER A 265 -60.21 -52.33 -26.36
N SER A 266 -59.10 -53.10 -26.33
CA SER A 266 -58.68 -54.27 -25.53
C SER A 266 -57.15 -54.46 -25.59
N GLN A 267 -56.57 -55.08 -24.53
CA GLN A 267 -55.44 -56.06 -24.50
C GLN A 267 -54.19 -55.82 -25.39
N ASP A 268 -52.96 -55.74 -24.87
CA ASP A 268 -52.25 -56.91 -24.32
C ASP A 268 -51.09 -56.56 -23.36
N THR A 269 -50.85 -57.53 -22.48
CA THR A 269 -49.87 -57.63 -21.40
C THR A 269 -48.40 -57.69 -21.85
N SER A 270 -47.48 -57.07 -21.11
CA SER A 270 -46.09 -57.57 -21.03
C SER A 270 -45.46 -57.31 -19.64
N HIS A 271 -45.48 -58.36 -18.82
CA HIS A 271 -44.56 -58.52 -17.71
C HIS A 271 -43.18 -58.99 -18.23
N SER A 272 -42.14 -58.31 -17.75
CA SER A 272 -40.92 -58.90 -17.20
C SER A 272 -40.17 -59.96 -18.02
N TYR A 273 -39.06 -59.54 -18.64
CA TYR A 273 -37.87 -60.38 -18.77
C TYR A 273 -36.67 -59.70 -18.10
N LYS A 274 -36.28 -60.26 -16.94
CA LYS A 274 -34.93 -60.13 -16.39
C LYS A 274 -33.98 -60.94 -17.28
N GLY A 275 -32.96 -60.29 -17.83
CA GLY A 275 -31.75 -60.94 -18.32
C GLY A 275 -30.59 -60.61 -17.39
N MET A 276 -30.30 -61.53 -16.47
CA MET A 276 -29.03 -61.59 -15.73
C MET A 276 -27.90 -61.88 -16.71
N LEU A 277 -26.85 -61.07 -16.74
CA LEU A 277 -25.49 -61.54 -16.46
C LEU A 277 -24.62 -60.38 -15.90
N PRO A 278 -23.66 -60.68 -14.99
CA PRO A 278 -23.18 -59.76 -13.96
C PRO A 278 -21.67 -59.42 -14.07
N SER A 279 -21.25 -58.37 -13.35
CA SER A 279 -19.98 -58.30 -12.60
C SER A 279 -18.63 -58.63 -13.27
N LEU A 280 -18.41 -58.28 -14.54
CA LEU A 280 -17.07 -58.36 -15.17
C LEU A 280 -16.42 -57.01 -15.51
N LEU A 281 -17.17 -55.90 -15.46
CA LEU A 281 -16.65 -54.54 -15.75
C LEU A 281 -16.27 -53.75 -14.50
N GLU A 282 -16.83 -54.08 -13.33
CA GLU A 282 -16.52 -53.35 -12.08
C GLU A 282 -15.22 -53.78 -11.40
N ARG A 283 -14.63 -54.92 -11.78
CA ARG A 283 -13.40 -55.45 -11.14
C ARG A 283 -12.13 -55.23 -11.97
N THR A 284 -12.23 -54.74 -13.20
CA THR A 284 -11.07 -54.53 -14.11
C THR A 284 -10.58 -53.07 -14.19
N LEU A 285 -11.19 -52.14 -13.45
CA LEU A 285 -10.78 -50.73 -13.40
C LEU A 285 -9.99 -50.36 -12.13
N SER A 286 -9.63 -51.33 -11.31
CA SER A 286 -8.89 -51.12 -10.06
C SER A 286 -7.50 -51.77 -10.07
N THR A 287 -6.71 -51.58 -11.11
CA THR A 287 -5.24 -51.76 -11.05
C THR A 287 -4.59 -50.95 -12.16
N ASN A 288 -3.52 -50.22 -11.83
CA ASN A 288 -2.62 -49.52 -12.74
C ASN A 288 -2.38 -50.29 -14.06
N VAL A 289 -2.35 -49.56 -15.19
CA VAL A 289 -1.59 -49.78 -16.45
C VAL A 289 -2.44 -49.46 -17.71
N THR A 290 -2.02 -48.38 -18.37
CA THR A 290 -1.67 -48.23 -19.80
C THR A 290 -2.46 -49.01 -20.89
N ASN A 291 -3.11 -48.23 -21.77
CA ASN A 291 -3.52 -48.52 -23.16
C ASN A 291 -4.47 -49.70 -23.45
N TYR A 292 -5.46 -49.39 -24.31
CA TYR A 292 -6.36 -50.25 -25.09
C TYR A 292 -7.70 -50.68 -24.48
N PHE A 293 -8.75 -49.96 -24.88
CA PHE A 293 -9.90 -50.62 -25.51
C PHE A 293 -10.52 -49.69 -26.57
N THR A 294 -10.06 -49.83 -27.82
CA THR A 294 -10.63 -49.18 -28.99
C THR A 294 -11.37 -50.24 -29.81
N LEU A 295 -12.71 -50.21 -29.78
CA LEU A 295 -13.52 -50.79 -30.86
C LEU A 295 -13.84 -49.67 -31.86
N PRO A 296 -13.46 -49.80 -33.15
CA PRO A 296 -13.49 -48.70 -34.10
C PRO A 296 -14.86 -48.57 -34.74
N LEU A 297 -15.74 -47.73 -34.18
CA LEU A 297 -16.86 -47.16 -34.93
C LEU A 297 -16.52 -45.75 -35.41
N ARG A 298 -15.86 -45.72 -36.58
CA ARG A 298 -15.93 -44.69 -37.64
C ARG A 298 -16.40 -43.28 -37.24
N SER A 299 -15.49 -42.49 -36.66
CA SER A 299 -15.29 -41.07 -36.96
C SER A 299 -13.97 -40.60 -36.35
N GLN A 300 -12.85 -40.88 -37.02
CA GLN A 300 -11.58 -40.23 -36.67
C GLN A 300 -11.64 -38.78 -37.19
N ALA A 301 -12.20 -37.87 -36.39
CA ALA A 301 -11.66 -36.52 -36.37
C ALA A 301 -10.40 -36.59 -35.50
N SER A 302 -9.25 -36.26 -36.08
CA SER A 302 -8.00 -36.10 -35.34
C SER A 302 -8.16 -34.91 -34.39
N TYR A 303 -8.69 -35.17 -33.19
CA TYR A 303 -8.75 -34.17 -32.14
C TYR A 303 -7.32 -33.88 -31.65
N ASP A 304 -7.12 -32.66 -31.20
CA ASP A 304 -5.89 -32.23 -30.54
C ASP A 304 -5.55 -33.18 -29.37
N PRO A 305 -4.29 -33.63 -29.18
CA PRO A 305 -3.91 -34.53 -28.08
C PRO A 305 -4.28 -33.99 -26.70
N ASN A 306 -4.47 -32.68 -26.57
CA ASN A 306 -4.83 -31.99 -25.34
C ASN A 306 -6.34 -31.96 -25.06
N VAL A 307 -7.17 -32.62 -25.89
CA VAL A 307 -8.63 -32.64 -25.78
C VAL A 307 -9.12 -34.08 -25.61
N LYS A 308 -9.92 -34.31 -24.56
CA LYS A 308 -10.62 -35.58 -24.30
C LYS A 308 -12.11 -35.41 -24.57
N ASN A 309 -12.76 -36.46 -25.05
CA ASN A 309 -14.19 -36.48 -25.36
C ASN A 309 -14.89 -37.51 -24.47
N PHE A 310 -15.93 -37.07 -23.77
CA PHE A 310 -16.77 -37.92 -22.94
C PHE A 310 -18.23 -37.85 -23.40
N PRO A 311 -18.99 -38.96 -23.32
CA PRO A 311 -20.43 -38.91 -23.57
C PRO A 311 -21.14 -38.11 -22.47
N LEU A 312 -22.21 -37.41 -22.83
CA LEU A 312 -23.07 -36.69 -21.89
C LEU A 312 -23.61 -37.64 -20.81
N GLY A 313 -23.56 -37.21 -19.55
CA GLY A 313 -23.96 -38.02 -18.39
C GLY A 313 -22.82 -38.72 -17.65
N MET A 314 -21.62 -38.80 -18.24
CA MET A 314 -20.41 -39.31 -17.55
C MET A 314 -19.61 -38.21 -16.83
N GLN A 315 -20.18 -37.01 -16.67
CA GLN A 315 -19.45 -35.86 -16.10
C GLN A 315 -19.19 -36.06 -14.61
N ASP A 316 -20.23 -36.43 -13.85
CA ASP A 316 -20.12 -36.63 -12.41
C ASP A 316 -19.32 -37.90 -12.06
N THR A 317 -19.31 -38.91 -12.94
CA THR A 317 -18.49 -40.12 -12.74
C THR A 317 -17.00 -39.90 -13.01
N VAL A 318 -16.66 -39.04 -13.98
CA VAL A 318 -15.26 -38.76 -14.36
C VAL A 318 -14.65 -37.63 -13.53
N PHE A 319 -15.39 -36.55 -13.29
CA PHE A 319 -14.89 -35.32 -12.65
C PHE A 319 -15.47 -35.09 -11.25
N GLY A 320 -16.48 -35.85 -10.84
CA GLY A 320 -17.13 -35.70 -9.54
C GLY A 320 -18.25 -34.67 -9.51
N GLU A 321 -18.91 -34.56 -8.35
CA GLU A 321 -20.04 -33.65 -8.15
C GLU A 321 -19.64 -32.17 -8.19
N GLN A 322 -20.57 -31.34 -8.68
CA GLN A 322 -20.46 -29.89 -8.74
C GLN A 322 -20.40 -29.28 -7.34
N GLN A 323 -19.37 -28.47 -7.07
CA GLN A 323 -19.22 -27.75 -5.80
C GLN A 323 -18.90 -26.28 -6.04
N CYS A 324 -19.27 -25.43 -5.08
CA CYS A 324 -18.80 -24.05 -5.02
C CYS A 324 -17.26 -23.99 -4.97
N LEU A 325 -16.70 -22.84 -5.33
CA LEU A 325 -15.27 -22.63 -5.45
C LEU A 325 -14.46 -23.00 -4.19
N ASN A 326 -15.04 -22.85 -2.99
CA ASN A 326 -14.35 -23.04 -1.71
C ASN A 326 -13.03 -22.24 -1.66
N GLY A 327 -13.15 -20.92 -1.75
CA GLY A 327 -12.02 -20.01 -1.91
C GLY A 327 -12.47 -18.56 -1.95
N GLN A 328 -11.55 -17.69 -2.33
CA GLN A 328 -11.72 -16.24 -2.37
C GLN A 328 -11.59 -15.74 -3.81
N ILE A 329 -12.42 -14.77 -4.21
CA ILE A 329 -12.35 -14.10 -5.52
C ILE A 329 -12.11 -12.60 -5.31
N GLY A 330 -11.08 -12.06 -5.95
CA GLY A 330 -10.70 -10.65 -5.88
C GLY A 330 -11.27 -9.79 -7.01
N GLY A 331 -11.72 -10.41 -8.10
CA GLY A 331 -12.40 -9.73 -9.21
C GLY A 331 -12.57 -10.64 -10.42
N VAL A 332 -13.53 -10.30 -11.27
CA VAL A 332 -13.95 -11.11 -12.41
C VAL A 332 -14.20 -10.22 -13.61
N LEU A 333 -13.67 -10.62 -14.76
CA LEU A 333 -13.82 -9.92 -16.02
C LEU A 333 -14.21 -10.91 -17.13
N LEU A 334 -15.25 -10.58 -17.88
CA LEU A 334 -15.61 -11.26 -19.11
C LEU A 334 -15.53 -10.27 -20.27
N ALA A 335 -14.73 -10.61 -21.28
CA ALA A 335 -14.45 -9.77 -22.45
C ALA A 335 -14.72 -10.50 -23.76
N GLU A 336 -14.94 -9.72 -24.81
CA GLU A 336 -15.06 -10.22 -26.18
C GLU A 336 -13.70 -10.76 -26.68
N PRO A 337 -13.69 -11.77 -27.58
CA PRO A 337 -12.45 -12.41 -28.05
C PRO A 337 -11.60 -11.49 -28.93
N THR A 338 -12.13 -10.34 -29.37
CA THR A 338 -11.40 -9.31 -30.12
C THR A 338 -10.48 -8.47 -29.23
N THR A 339 -10.63 -8.55 -27.92
CA THR A 339 -9.86 -7.76 -26.95
C THR A 339 -8.44 -8.30 -26.80
N SER A 340 -7.46 -7.38 -26.69
CA SER A 340 -6.06 -7.76 -26.52
C SER A 340 -5.83 -8.38 -25.14
N LEU A 341 -5.19 -9.55 -25.09
CA LEU A 341 -4.80 -10.16 -23.81
C LEU A 341 -3.78 -9.29 -23.05
N LYS A 342 -2.94 -8.54 -23.75
CA LYS A 342 -1.94 -7.64 -23.13
C LYS A 342 -2.61 -6.58 -22.27
N THR A 343 -3.68 -5.94 -22.79
CA THR A 343 -4.40 -4.91 -22.03
C THR A 343 -5.06 -5.46 -20.78
N ILE A 344 -5.50 -6.73 -20.79
CA ILE A 344 -6.08 -7.38 -19.61
C ILE A 344 -4.98 -7.71 -18.59
N PHE A 345 -3.82 -8.17 -19.06
CA PHE A 345 -2.69 -8.54 -18.19
C PHE A 345 -1.99 -7.32 -17.58
N ASP A 346 -1.87 -6.22 -18.32
CA ASP A 346 -1.25 -4.98 -17.84
C ASP A 346 -2.05 -4.32 -16.70
N VAL A 347 -3.37 -4.54 -16.66
CA VAL A 347 -4.27 -3.98 -15.63
C VAL A 347 -4.23 -4.77 -14.33
N GLY A 348 -4.10 -6.10 -14.43
CA GLY A 348 -4.17 -7.00 -13.27
C GLY A 348 -5.48 -6.85 -12.49
N ILE A 349 -5.38 -6.48 -11.21
CA ILE A 349 -6.53 -6.40 -10.29
C ILE A 349 -7.27 -5.04 -10.31
N ASN A 350 -6.64 -3.99 -10.81
CA ASN A 350 -7.20 -2.64 -10.78
C ASN A 350 -8.14 -2.42 -11.97
N PHE A 351 -9.22 -3.20 -12.05
CA PHE A 351 -10.15 -3.14 -13.18
C PHE A 351 -10.72 -1.75 -13.45
N ALA A 352 -10.81 -0.89 -12.42
CA ALA A 352 -11.20 0.51 -12.56
C ALA A 352 -10.27 1.33 -13.48
N SER A 353 -8.98 0.97 -13.58
CA SER A 353 -8.01 1.70 -14.40
C SER A 353 -8.21 1.48 -15.91
N ILE A 354 -8.85 0.36 -16.32
CA ILE A 354 -9.27 0.12 -17.71
C ILE A 354 -10.21 1.22 -18.18
N PHE A 355 -11.08 1.67 -17.27
CA PHE A 355 -12.16 2.60 -17.57
C PHE A 355 -11.79 4.07 -17.28
N SER A 356 -10.64 4.33 -16.65
CA SER A 356 -10.15 5.69 -16.37
C SER A 356 -9.21 6.24 -17.45
N GLN A 357 -8.80 5.42 -18.43
CA GLN A 357 -8.08 5.90 -19.61
C GLN A 357 -9.10 6.49 -20.60
N ASP A 358 -8.75 7.58 -21.30
CA ASP A 358 -9.55 8.31 -22.31
C ASP A 358 -9.92 7.46 -23.55
N ASN A 359 -10.50 6.28 -23.35
CA ASN A 359 -11.00 5.40 -24.39
C ASN A 359 -12.48 5.74 -24.66
N ASP A 360 -12.87 5.73 -25.92
CA ASP A 360 -14.26 5.96 -26.32
C ASP A 360 -15.19 4.94 -25.62
N ILE A 361 -16.23 5.44 -24.94
CA ILE A 361 -17.19 4.63 -24.17
C ILE A 361 -17.80 3.50 -25.03
N LEU A 362 -18.06 3.77 -26.32
CA LEU A 362 -18.55 2.76 -27.26
C LEU A 362 -17.54 1.64 -27.53
N GLU A 363 -16.26 1.96 -27.59
CA GLU A 363 -15.22 0.97 -27.79
C GLU A 363 -15.06 0.05 -26.56
N LEU A 364 -15.17 0.60 -25.34
CA LEU A 364 -15.14 -0.20 -24.12
C LEU A 364 -16.35 -1.17 -24.03
N THR A 365 -17.55 -0.68 -24.35
CA THR A 365 -18.78 -1.49 -24.32
C THR A 365 -18.86 -2.56 -25.40
N SER A 366 -18.04 -2.45 -26.44
CA SER A 366 -17.93 -3.47 -27.50
C SER A 366 -16.78 -4.47 -27.24
N ARG A 367 -15.87 -4.17 -26.31
CA ARG A 367 -14.73 -5.02 -25.95
C ARG A 367 -14.96 -5.84 -24.69
N PHE A 368 -15.78 -5.34 -23.76
CA PHE A 368 -16.04 -5.96 -22.47
C PHE A 368 -17.53 -6.29 -22.32
N VAL A 369 -17.83 -7.43 -21.68
CA VAL A 369 -19.20 -7.92 -21.46
C VAL A 369 -19.69 -7.52 -20.07
N PHE A 370 -18.95 -7.91 -19.03
CA PHE A 370 -19.14 -7.43 -17.66
C PHE A 370 -17.81 -7.42 -16.90
N CYS A 371 -17.70 -6.52 -15.93
CA CYS A 371 -16.59 -6.49 -14.99
C CYS A 371 -17.10 -6.32 -13.56
N TYR A 372 -16.85 -7.33 -12.72
CA TYR A 372 -17.21 -7.32 -11.32
C TYR A 372 -15.97 -7.14 -10.45
N SER A 373 -15.96 -6.06 -9.68
CA SER A 373 -15.03 -5.87 -8.58
C SER A 373 -15.80 -5.95 -7.26
N PRO A 374 -15.27 -6.64 -6.23
CA PRO A 374 -15.84 -6.60 -4.89
C PRO A 374 -16.03 -5.18 -4.34
N ALA A 375 -15.24 -4.21 -4.81
CA ALA A 375 -15.39 -2.79 -4.45
C ALA A 375 -16.74 -2.17 -4.88
N ALA A 376 -17.40 -2.75 -5.89
CA ALA A 376 -18.68 -2.29 -6.43
C ALA A 376 -19.88 -3.09 -5.88
N TYR A 377 -19.71 -3.75 -4.73
CA TYR A 377 -20.74 -4.54 -4.06
C TYR A 377 -21.65 -3.70 -3.16
N LEU A 378 -22.96 -3.83 -3.35
CA LEU A 378 -23.99 -3.24 -2.52
C LEU A 378 -25.18 -4.20 -2.35
N GLN A 379 -25.52 -4.54 -1.10
CA GLN A 379 -26.75 -5.27 -0.74
C GLN A 379 -27.06 -6.50 -1.63
N ASN A 380 -26.16 -7.48 -1.68
CA ASN A 380 -26.25 -8.71 -2.48
C ASN A 380 -26.20 -8.52 -4.01
N THR A 381 -25.90 -7.31 -4.49
CA THR A 381 -25.67 -7.02 -5.90
C THR A 381 -24.27 -6.46 -6.11
N CYS A 382 -23.60 -6.91 -7.16
CA CYS A 382 -22.35 -6.36 -7.65
C CYS A 382 -22.66 -5.59 -8.93
N LEU A 383 -22.34 -4.29 -8.92
CA LEU A 383 -22.51 -3.44 -10.09
C LEU A 383 -21.46 -3.80 -11.14
N ASP A 384 -21.88 -3.77 -12.41
CA ASP A 384 -20.99 -3.89 -13.54
C ASP A 384 -20.23 -2.56 -13.75
N LEU A 385 -18.90 -2.64 -13.75
CA LEU A 385 -18.02 -1.48 -13.89
C LEU A 385 -17.94 -0.95 -15.32
N ILE A 386 -18.47 -1.67 -16.31
CA ILE A 386 -18.50 -1.21 -17.69
C ILE A 386 -19.47 -0.02 -17.80
N PRO A 387 -19.10 1.08 -18.49
CA PRO A 387 -20.00 2.19 -18.75
C PRO A 387 -21.31 1.65 -19.38
N ILE A 388 -22.48 2.03 -18.87
CA ILE A 388 -23.85 1.51 -19.16
C ILE A 388 -24.33 0.42 -18.17
N GLY A 389 -23.44 -0.37 -17.55
CA GLY A 389 -23.78 -1.27 -16.44
C GLY A 389 -24.93 -2.26 -16.72
N LYS A 390 -24.84 -3.02 -17.82
CA LYS A 390 -25.97 -3.80 -18.35
C LYS A 390 -26.28 -5.08 -17.57
N TYR A 391 -25.27 -5.70 -16.95
CA TYR A 391 -25.41 -7.02 -16.35
C TYR A 391 -25.13 -6.97 -14.84
N LEU A 392 -26.18 -6.99 -14.03
CA LEU A 392 -26.01 -7.02 -12.58
C LEU A 392 -25.60 -8.41 -12.11
N GLY A 393 -24.63 -8.48 -11.20
CA GLY A 393 -24.22 -9.72 -10.56
C GLY A 393 -24.94 -9.90 -9.22
N LEU A 394 -25.84 -10.86 -9.10
CA LEU A 394 -26.39 -11.28 -7.80
C LEU A 394 -25.35 -12.10 -7.06
N VAL A 395 -24.80 -11.57 -5.97
CA VAL A 395 -23.75 -12.22 -5.19
C VAL A 395 -24.35 -12.84 -3.94
N GLN A 396 -24.22 -14.16 -3.84
CA GLN A 396 -24.46 -14.95 -2.64
C GLN A 396 -23.09 -15.37 -2.11
N ALA A 397 -22.42 -14.50 -1.36
CA ALA A 397 -21.12 -14.80 -0.76
C ALA A 397 -20.84 -13.83 0.38
N GLN A 398 -19.91 -14.19 1.27
CA GLN A 398 -19.44 -13.26 2.29
C GLN A 398 -18.51 -12.23 1.66
N HIS A 399 -18.92 -10.96 1.65
CA HIS A 399 -18.05 -9.86 1.24
C HIS A 399 -17.09 -9.47 2.37
N CYS A 400 -15.79 -9.56 2.11
CA CYS A 400 -14.73 -9.24 3.06
C CYS A 400 -13.91 -8.06 2.57
N ARG A 401 -13.80 -7.03 3.41
CA ARG A 401 -12.92 -5.88 3.18
C ARG A 401 -11.79 -5.89 4.18
N ILE A 402 -10.56 -5.89 3.67
CA ILE A 402 -9.36 -5.64 4.45
C ILE A 402 -9.26 -4.13 4.65
N VAL A 403 -9.26 -3.69 5.91
CA VAL A 403 -9.14 -2.28 6.26
C VAL A 403 -7.77 -2.06 6.86
N LYS A 404 -6.97 -1.20 6.21
CA LYS A 404 -5.65 -0.79 6.68
C LYS A 404 -5.79 0.24 7.80
N ILE A 405 -4.79 0.32 8.67
CA ILE A 405 -4.76 1.32 9.74
C ILE A 405 -4.86 2.77 9.23
N GLN A 406 -4.27 3.04 8.05
CA GLN A 406 -4.34 4.34 7.37
C GLN A 406 -5.78 4.75 7.02
N ASP A 407 -6.63 3.81 6.63
CA ASP A 407 -8.05 4.07 6.32
C ASP A 407 -8.87 4.19 7.61
N THR A 408 -8.61 3.28 8.56
CA THR A 408 -9.36 3.15 9.80
C THR A 408 -9.30 4.41 10.66
N ILE A 409 -8.16 5.12 10.66
CA ILE A 409 -7.97 6.32 11.46
C ILE A 409 -8.95 7.44 11.10
N ASN A 410 -9.33 7.55 9.82
CA ASN A 410 -10.28 8.54 9.33
C ASN A 410 -11.67 8.38 9.97
N SER A 411 -12.05 7.16 10.35
CA SER A 411 -13.34 6.89 11.01
C SER A 411 -13.38 7.24 12.50
N ILE A 412 -12.22 7.45 13.13
CA ILE A 412 -12.11 7.71 14.59
C ILE A 412 -11.92 9.20 14.88
N GLY A 413 -11.55 9.97 13.85
CA GLY A 413 -11.29 11.39 13.95
C GLY A 413 -10.04 11.84 13.23
N GLY A 414 -9.58 11.13 12.18
CA GLY A 414 -8.46 11.56 11.33
C GLY A 414 -7.09 11.47 12.02
N ILE A 415 -6.07 12.04 11.37
CA ILE A 415 -4.70 12.01 11.89
C ILE A 415 -4.59 12.68 13.25
N GLN A 416 -5.35 13.74 13.52
CA GLN A 416 -5.36 14.44 14.79
C GLN A 416 -5.68 13.53 16.00
N ALA A 417 -6.29 12.35 15.77
CA ALA A 417 -6.50 11.36 16.80
C ALA A 417 -5.20 10.82 17.44
N ILE A 418 -4.04 10.99 16.79
CA ILE A 418 -2.74 10.58 17.34
C ILE A 418 -2.11 11.64 18.26
N LEU A 419 -2.54 12.90 18.19
CA LEU A 419 -1.96 14.00 18.98
C LEU A 419 -1.94 13.76 20.50
N PRO A 420 -2.98 13.14 21.11
CA PRO A 420 -2.95 12.79 22.52
C PRO A 420 -1.79 11.87 22.91
N ILE A 421 -1.31 11.01 21.99
CA ILE A 421 -0.16 10.13 22.22
C ILE A 421 1.11 10.96 22.40
N LEU A 422 1.36 11.94 21.52
CA LEU A 422 2.50 12.84 21.66
C LEU A 422 2.38 13.70 22.93
N HIS A 423 1.17 14.21 23.21
CA HIS A 423 0.92 14.99 24.42
C HIS A 423 1.23 14.20 25.70
N ASP A 424 0.86 12.93 25.75
CA ASP A 424 1.15 12.03 26.87
C ASP A 424 2.66 11.83 27.05
N ILE A 425 3.37 11.52 25.95
CA ILE A 425 4.82 11.37 25.93
C ILE A 425 5.51 12.65 26.44
N VAL A 426 5.05 13.83 26.04
CA VAL A 426 5.62 15.12 26.46
C VAL A 426 5.34 15.42 27.93
N LYS A 427 4.15 15.09 28.43
CA LYS A 427 3.76 15.41 29.83
C LYS A 427 4.39 14.45 30.84
N ASN A 428 4.50 13.15 30.54
CA ASN A 428 5.05 12.16 31.48
C ASN A 428 6.54 12.36 31.75
N GLN A 429 7.25 13.09 30.88
CA GLN A 429 8.62 13.54 31.12
C GLN A 429 8.77 14.43 32.36
N ARG A 430 7.69 15.08 32.80
CA ARG A 430 7.71 16.01 33.93
C ARG A 430 7.59 15.29 35.28
N ASP A 431 7.02 14.09 35.32
CA ASP A 431 6.83 13.35 36.57
C ASP A 431 8.12 12.61 37.00
N ASP A 432 8.96 12.19 36.04
CA ASP A 432 10.32 11.67 36.32
C ASP A 432 11.29 12.73 36.86
N LEU A 433 10.91 14.01 36.88
CA LEU A 433 11.71 15.11 37.45
C LEU A 433 11.54 15.27 38.97
N TYR A 434 10.57 14.57 39.59
CA TYR A 434 10.26 14.75 41.02
C TYR A 434 10.41 13.48 41.90
N VAL A 435 10.80 12.32 41.36
CA VAL A 435 10.80 11.04 42.12
C VAL A 435 12.16 10.31 42.19
N SER A 436 13.29 10.90 41.80
CA SER A 436 14.59 10.23 42.01
C SER A 436 15.69 11.15 42.51
N GLY A 437 15.53 11.60 43.75
CA GLY A 437 16.63 11.64 44.71
C GLY A 437 16.47 10.44 45.65
N GLY A 438 17.24 9.37 45.42
CA GLY A 438 17.17 8.14 46.21
C GLY A 438 17.45 6.90 45.38
N ASP A 439 18.75 6.57 45.29
CA ASP A 439 19.36 5.24 45.16
C ASP A 439 18.54 4.09 44.54
N GLU A 440 18.87 3.74 43.29
CA GLU A 440 18.93 2.34 42.84
C GLU A 440 20.17 2.16 41.96
N GLU A 441 21.33 2.02 42.60
CA GLU A 441 22.42 1.21 42.06
C GLU A 441 21.99 -0.27 42.14
N THR A 442 21.74 -0.90 40.98
CA THR A 442 22.20 -2.28 40.66
C THR A 442 21.61 -2.75 39.31
N SER A 443 22.27 -2.38 38.22
CA SER A 443 22.73 -3.33 37.20
C SER A 443 23.52 -2.56 36.16
N GLU A 444 24.82 -2.50 36.40
CA GLU A 444 25.86 -2.02 35.51
C GLU A 444 25.75 -2.70 34.13
N ASN A 445 25.39 -1.90 33.13
CA ASN A 445 25.94 -1.92 31.78
C ASN A 445 25.59 -0.56 31.14
N GLU A 446 26.00 0.51 31.82
CA GLU A 446 26.25 1.78 31.17
C GLU A 446 27.54 1.62 30.36
N GLU A 447 27.42 1.34 29.06
CA GLU A 447 28.50 1.64 28.11
C GLU A 447 28.61 3.17 28.01
N VAL A 448 29.41 3.72 28.92
CA VAL A 448 30.04 5.01 28.77
C VAL A 448 30.90 4.97 27.50
N THR A 449 30.55 5.83 26.55
CA THR A 449 31.41 6.33 25.46
C THR A 449 32.06 5.28 24.54
N LYS A 450 31.41 5.03 23.40
CA LYS A 450 32.13 5.14 22.13
C LYS A 450 31.47 6.22 21.29
N THR A 451 32.22 7.29 21.07
CA THR A 451 32.02 8.28 20.02
C THR A 451 31.69 7.55 18.71
N PRO A 452 30.58 7.89 18.02
CA PRO A 452 30.43 7.46 16.64
C PRO A 452 31.57 8.10 15.83
N LEU A 453 32.38 7.27 15.17
CA LEU A 453 33.44 7.71 14.27
C LEU A 453 32.82 8.45 13.08
N ALA A 454 33.57 9.40 12.50
CA ALA A 454 33.17 10.23 11.37
C ALA A 454 32.70 9.45 10.12
N GLU A 455 32.90 8.13 10.07
CA GLU A 455 32.43 7.23 9.01
C GLU A 455 30.91 6.93 9.09
N GLU A 456 30.26 6.99 10.26
CA GLU A 456 28.78 6.94 10.34
C GLU A 456 28.12 8.25 9.87
N PHE A 457 28.92 9.32 9.69
CA PHE A 457 28.48 10.58 9.12
C PHE A 457 28.60 10.67 7.58
N SER A 458 29.22 9.70 6.92
CA SER A 458 29.22 9.61 5.45
C SER A 458 28.04 8.83 4.86
N ASP A 459 27.35 8.01 5.65
CA ASP A 459 26.18 7.23 5.20
C ASP A 459 24.86 8.05 5.11
N TRP A 460 24.94 9.37 5.24
CA TRP A 460 23.78 10.28 5.14
C TRP A 460 23.34 10.53 3.69
N GLU A 461 24.12 10.12 2.68
CA GLU A 461 23.76 10.27 1.26
C GLU A 461 22.86 9.14 0.72
N MET A 462 22.59 8.08 1.49
CA MET A 462 21.71 6.99 1.05
C MET A 462 20.93 6.38 2.22
N LEU A 463 19.88 7.08 2.69
CA LEU A 463 18.85 6.44 3.53
C LEU A 463 17.91 5.61 2.64
N THR A 464 18.38 4.46 2.16
CA THR A 464 17.44 3.39 1.83
C THR A 464 16.91 2.84 3.15
N SER A 465 15.59 2.75 3.26
CA SER A 465 14.83 2.27 4.43
C SER A 465 15.24 0.84 4.81
N ASN A 466 16.31 0.71 5.59
CA ASN A 466 16.72 -0.56 6.18
C ASN A 466 15.82 -0.86 7.39
N SER A 467 15.11 -2.00 7.33
CA SER A 467 14.21 -2.48 8.39
C SER A 467 14.84 -2.51 9.80
N TYR A 468 16.17 -2.67 9.88
CA TYR A 468 16.93 -2.68 11.12
C TYR A 468 17.09 -1.30 11.78
N THR A 469 17.28 -0.23 11.00
CA THR A 469 17.37 1.14 11.55
C THR A 469 16.00 1.59 12.04
N GLU A 470 14.94 1.26 11.31
CA GLU A 470 13.56 1.53 11.71
C GLU A 470 13.17 0.82 13.01
N TRP A 471 13.56 -0.45 13.20
CA TRP A 471 13.29 -1.17 14.45
C TRP A 471 13.97 -0.52 15.67
N LYS A 472 15.22 -0.04 15.52
CA LYS A 472 15.89 0.75 16.56
C LYS A 472 15.15 2.06 16.87
N MET A 473 14.55 2.70 15.87
CA MET A 473 13.76 3.92 16.09
C MET A 473 12.51 3.66 16.93
N LEU A 474 11.86 2.49 16.77
CA LEU A 474 10.67 2.12 17.54
C LEU A 474 10.93 2.01 19.05
N GLN A 475 12.20 1.87 19.46
CA GLN A 475 12.56 1.84 20.88
C GLN A 475 12.35 3.19 21.58
N TYR A 476 12.27 4.29 20.84
CA TYR A 476 12.16 5.65 21.35
C TYR A 476 10.76 6.21 21.07
N PRO A 477 9.98 6.64 22.09
CA PRO A 477 8.58 7.04 21.90
C PRO A 477 8.35 8.16 20.88
N VAL A 478 9.16 9.22 20.91
CA VAL A 478 9.01 10.35 19.97
C VAL A 478 9.40 9.94 18.55
N ALA A 479 10.46 9.15 18.38
CA ALA A 479 10.83 8.61 17.08
C ALA A 479 9.73 7.67 16.54
N GLY A 480 9.19 6.78 17.39
CA GLY A 480 8.06 5.93 17.05
C GLY A 480 6.83 6.72 16.62
N PHE A 481 6.53 7.84 17.29
CA PHE A 481 5.46 8.76 16.88
C PHE A 481 5.72 9.38 15.50
N MET A 482 6.93 9.87 15.24
CA MET A 482 7.29 10.44 13.93
C MET A 482 7.19 9.39 12.81
N CYS A 483 7.64 8.15 13.09
CA CYS A 483 7.46 7.03 12.17
C CYS A 483 5.98 6.68 11.97
N PHE A 484 5.16 6.71 13.02
CA PHE A 484 3.73 6.46 12.91
C PHE A 484 3.06 7.48 11.98
N LEU A 485 3.35 8.77 12.20
CA LEU A 485 2.85 9.85 11.36
C LEU A 485 3.30 9.67 9.90
N ARG A 486 4.59 9.33 9.67
CA ARG A 486 5.11 9.00 8.34
C ARG A 486 4.30 7.88 7.70
N TYR A 487 4.07 6.78 8.41
CA TYR A 487 3.35 5.63 7.87
C TYR A 487 1.88 5.91 7.60
N LEU A 488 1.22 6.74 8.41
CA LEU A 488 -0.17 7.10 8.16
C LEU A 488 -0.36 7.95 6.89
N VAL A 489 0.67 8.72 6.54
CA VAL A 489 0.61 9.71 5.45
C VAL A 489 1.25 9.17 4.14
N HIS A 490 1.99 8.07 4.22
CA HIS A 490 2.66 7.45 3.07
C HIS A 490 1.64 6.97 2.02
N GLU A 491 1.76 7.51 0.80
CA GLU A 491 0.90 7.22 -0.38
C GLU A 491 -0.62 7.30 -0.11
N HIS A 492 -1.05 8.14 0.84
CA HIS A 492 -2.46 8.21 1.24
C HIS A 492 -3.01 9.65 1.18
N GLU A 493 -3.62 10.01 0.04
CA GLU A 493 -4.06 11.39 -0.27
C GLU A 493 -5.03 11.97 0.78
N ASN A 494 -6.05 11.21 1.20
CA ASN A 494 -7.02 11.68 2.20
C ASN A 494 -6.37 11.99 3.56
N ASN A 495 -5.27 11.29 3.89
CA ASN A 495 -4.53 11.51 5.13
C ASN A 495 -3.63 12.75 4.97
N GLN A 496 -2.99 12.90 3.82
CA GLN A 496 -2.21 14.10 3.48
C GLN A 496 -3.06 15.38 3.53
N GLU A 497 -4.27 15.36 2.96
CA GLU A 497 -5.21 16.49 3.01
C GLU A 497 -5.70 16.76 4.44
N ASN A 498 -6.04 15.73 5.22
CA ASN A 498 -6.43 15.89 6.62
C ASN A 498 -5.29 16.48 7.46
N LEU A 499 -4.04 16.09 7.22
CA LEU A 499 -2.87 16.62 7.91
C LEU A 499 -2.70 18.13 7.65
N LEU A 500 -2.87 18.55 6.39
CA LEU A 500 -2.75 19.94 5.96
C LEU A 500 -3.88 20.81 6.54
N ASN A 501 -5.12 20.33 6.49
CA ASN A 501 -6.30 21.11 6.91
C ASN A 501 -6.45 21.23 8.43
N SER A 502 -5.76 20.39 9.22
CA SER A 502 -5.93 20.31 10.68
C SER A 502 -4.86 21.05 11.48
N GLU A 503 -3.92 21.77 10.82
CA GLU A 503 -2.75 22.41 11.46
C GLU A 503 -1.96 21.45 12.37
N CYS A 504 -2.09 20.14 12.12
CA CYS A 504 -1.59 19.11 13.01
C CYS A 504 -0.05 19.12 13.07
N LEU A 505 0.63 19.48 11.97
CA LEU A 505 2.09 19.66 11.97
C LEU A 505 2.55 20.83 12.85
N SER A 506 1.81 21.94 12.88
CA SER A 506 2.12 23.07 13.76
C SER A 506 1.95 22.69 15.24
N ILE A 507 0.89 21.91 15.57
CA ILE A 507 0.69 21.38 16.92
C ILE A 507 1.82 20.43 17.31
N VAL A 508 2.22 19.51 16.42
CA VAL A 508 3.36 18.62 16.63
C VAL A 508 4.63 19.44 16.87
N GLY A 509 4.90 20.45 16.04
CA GLY A 509 6.04 21.36 16.22
C GLY A 509 6.06 22.03 17.59
N MET A 510 4.94 22.61 18.03
CA MET A 510 4.80 23.22 19.37
C MET A 510 4.96 22.21 20.52
N MET A 511 4.57 20.95 20.33
CA MET A 511 4.79 19.89 21.33
C MET A 511 6.26 19.46 21.36
N LEU A 512 6.91 19.37 20.21
CA LEU A 512 8.35 19.05 20.11
C LEU A 512 9.22 20.14 20.75
N GLN A 513 8.83 21.41 20.69
CA GLN A 513 9.51 22.49 21.44
C GLN A 513 9.50 22.26 22.96
N LYS A 514 8.50 21.54 23.49
CA LYS A 514 8.36 21.25 24.92
C LYS A 514 9.04 19.94 25.35
N CYS A 515 9.61 19.19 24.41
CA CYS A 515 10.34 17.96 24.69
C CYS A 515 11.66 18.26 25.41
N SER A 516 11.99 17.46 26.42
CA SER A 516 13.30 17.53 27.06
C SER A 516 14.42 16.97 26.16
N MET A 517 15.66 17.42 26.38
CA MET A 517 16.84 16.89 25.68
C MET A 517 17.10 15.38 25.95
N ARG A 518 16.48 14.79 26.98
CA ARG A 518 16.71 13.38 27.39
C ARG A 518 16.00 12.38 26.50
N ILE A 519 14.77 12.70 26.09
CA ILE A 519 13.92 11.83 25.26
C ILE A 519 14.13 12.05 23.76
N PHE A 520 14.60 13.23 23.37
CA PHE A 520 14.91 13.54 21.98
C PHE A 520 16.27 12.94 21.62
N LYS A 521 16.26 11.80 20.91
CA LYS A 521 17.47 11.07 20.49
C LYS A 521 17.74 11.25 19.00
N VAL A 522 18.92 10.84 18.54
CA VAL A 522 19.30 10.83 17.11
C VAL A 522 18.25 10.12 16.24
N ASN A 523 17.61 9.07 16.76
CA ASN A 523 16.51 8.38 16.08
C ASN A 523 15.26 9.25 15.84
N THR A 524 15.02 10.26 16.67
CA THR A 524 13.91 11.22 16.48
C THR A 524 14.21 12.18 15.34
N LEU A 525 15.46 12.63 15.24
CA LEU A 525 15.96 13.40 14.10
C LEU A 525 15.79 12.59 12.81
N MET A 526 16.26 11.35 12.80
CA MET A 526 16.15 10.45 11.65
C MET A 526 14.70 10.22 11.23
N GLY A 527 13.79 9.94 12.18
CA GLY A 527 12.37 9.81 11.90
C GLY A 527 11.74 11.08 11.30
N THR A 528 12.23 12.26 11.67
CA THR A 528 11.80 13.54 11.09
C THR A 528 12.30 13.71 9.66
N HIS A 529 13.57 13.38 9.38
CA HIS A 529 14.15 13.43 8.03
C HIS A 529 13.47 12.46 7.08
N LEU A 530 13.23 11.23 7.54
CA LEU A 530 12.51 10.21 6.79
C LEU A 530 11.06 10.61 6.47
N LEU A 531 10.40 11.37 7.34
CA LEU A 531 9.08 11.94 7.07
C LEU A 531 9.14 12.98 5.94
N ILE A 532 10.14 13.87 5.98
CA ILE A 532 10.37 14.89 4.94
C ILE A 532 10.65 14.22 3.59
N GLU A 533 11.57 13.26 3.56
CA GLU A 533 11.95 12.53 2.35
C GLU A 533 10.78 11.73 1.77
N SER A 534 9.98 11.09 2.64
CA SER A 534 8.79 10.38 2.17
C SER A 534 7.82 11.33 1.48
N LEU A 535 7.63 12.55 1.95
CA LEU A 535 6.73 13.52 1.32
C LEU A 535 7.33 14.18 0.06
N GLN A 536 8.66 14.29 -0.01
CA GLN A 536 9.38 14.79 -1.19
C GLN A 536 9.38 13.81 -2.36
N GLY A 537 9.56 12.51 -2.09
CA GLY A 537 9.66 11.46 -3.11
C GLY A 537 8.34 11.14 -3.83
N HIS A 538 7.21 11.48 -3.21
CA HIS A 538 5.88 11.14 -3.71
C HIS A 538 5.37 12.16 -4.75
N LYS A 539 5.26 11.72 -6.01
CA LYS A 539 4.44 12.37 -7.03
C LYS A 539 3.02 11.83 -6.87
N SER A 540 2.03 12.63 -6.44
CA SER A 540 0.66 12.12 -6.24
C SER A 540 0.08 11.55 -7.53
N VAL A 541 -0.76 10.52 -7.38
CA VAL A 541 -1.53 9.87 -8.45
C VAL A 541 -2.61 10.86 -8.90
N GLY A 542 -2.22 11.81 -9.74
CA GLY A 542 -3.05 12.94 -10.14
C GLY A 542 -2.28 14.21 -10.49
N GLY A 543 -0.95 14.20 -10.41
CA GLY A 543 -0.12 15.35 -10.79
C GLY A 543 -0.18 16.53 -9.83
N ARG A 544 -0.86 16.39 -8.68
CA ARG A 544 -0.81 17.37 -7.59
C ARG A 544 0.48 17.17 -6.81
N SER A 545 1.25 18.23 -6.63
CA SER A 545 2.44 18.19 -5.79
C SER A 545 2.03 18.31 -4.32
N ASN A 546 2.65 17.52 -3.44
CA ASN A 546 2.53 17.65 -1.98
C ASN A 546 3.22 18.91 -1.43
N LEU A 547 3.39 19.94 -2.27
CA LEU A 547 4.20 21.11 -1.98
C LEU A 547 3.64 21.91 -0.81
N ALA A 548 2.32 22.06 -0.71
CA ALA A 548 1.68 22.78 0.40
C ALA A 548 1.91 22.08 1.76
N LEU A 549 1.79 20.76 1.80
CA LEU A 549 2.05 19.97 3.01
C LEU A 549 3.53 19.99 3.38
N LEU A 550 4.41 19.87 2.38
CA LEU A 550 5.85 19.97 2.57
C LEU A 550 6.25 21.38 3.04
N GLU A 551 5.57 22.40 2.54
CA GLU A 551 5.76 23.78 2.96
C GLU A 551 5.44 23.99 4.43
N ASP A 552 4.32 23.44 4.91
CA ASP A 552 3.93 23.46 6.32
C ASP A 552 4.91 22.65 7.18
N LEU A 553 5.31 21.45 6.74
CA LEU A 553 6.31 20.65 7.45
C LEU A 553 7.65 21.40 7.62
N TYR A 554 8.08 22.11 6.57
CA TYR A 554 9.26 22.94 6.63
C TYR A 554 9.12 24.07 7.64
N THR A 555 8.02 24.80 7.66
CA THR A 555 7.85 25.95 8.56
C THR A 555 7.59 25.52 10.00
N SER A 556 6.78 24.48 10.20
CA SER A 556 6.31 24.03 11.51
C SER A 556 7.35 23.21 12.26
N ILE A 557 8.20 22.44 11.55
CA ILE A 557 9.15 21.50 12.17
C ILE A 557 10.60 21.74 11.70
N ALA A 558 10.89 21.61 10.41
CA ALA A 558 12.29 21.56 9.94
C ALA A 558 13.04 22.89 10.16
N PHE A 559 12.47 24.00 9.72
CA PHE A 559 12.97 25.35 9.93
C PHE A 559 12.32 26.00 11.16
N ASN A 560 12.03 25.23 12.20
CA ASN A 560 11.60 25.77 13.48
C ASN A 560 12.72 25.56 14.49
N PHE A 561 13.68 26.49 14.55
CA PHE A 561 14.87 26.35 15.42
C PHE A 561 14.53 26.40 16.92
N ASP A 562 13.36 26.87 17.31
CA ASP A 562 12.89 26.74 18.70
C ASP A 562 12.83 25.28 19.16
N ILE A 563 12.64 24.32 18.22
CA ILE A 563 12.72 22.89 18.52
C ILE A 563 14.18 22.48 18.71
N TRP A 564 15.02 22.77 17.71
CA TRP A 564 16.35 22.17 17.58
C TRP A 564 17.41 22.78 18.49
N VAL A 565 17.23 24.02 18.95
CA VAL A 565 18.19 24.73 19.81
C VAL A 565 18.28 24.11 21.21
N HIS A 566 17.21 23.50 21.70
CA HIS A 566 17.16 22.87 23.03
C HIS A 566 17.70 21.43 23.04
N MET A 567 18.14 20.92 21.89
CA MET A 567 18.59 19.54 21.72
C MET A 567 20.10 19.42 21.93
N ASN A 568 20.58 18.18 22.07
CA ASN A 568 22.01 17.91 22.18
C ASN A 568 22.74 18.42 20.92
N PHE A 569 23.93 19.01 21.09
CA PHE A 569 24.82 19.50 20.03
C PHE A 569 24.87 18.58 18.80
N GLN A 570 25.03 17.26 18.99
CA GLN A 570 25.14 16.30 17.89
C GLN A 570 23.87 16.25 17.03
N ILE A 571 22.71 16.34 17.66
CA ILE A 571 21.41 16.32 16.98
C ILE A 571 21.20 17.63 16.22
N THR A 572 21.51 18.76 16.86
CA THR A 572 21.37 20.09 16.25
C THR A 572 22.31 20.26 15.07
N LEU A 573 23.58 19.83 15.21
CA LEU A 573 24.56 19.85 14.13
C LEU A 573 24.13 18.97 12.96
N GLY A 574 23.71 17.72 13.23
CA GLY A 574 23.22 16.80 12.20
C GLY A 574 21.98 17.36 11.48
N HIS A 575 21.08 18.03 12.20
CA HIS A 575 19.92 18.70 11.61
C HIS A 575 20.33 19.85 10.67
N VAL A 576 21.24 20.72 11.11
CA VAL A 576 21.73 21.85 10.28
C VAL A 576 22.47 21.35 9.04
N GLN A 577 23.25 20.27 9.15
CA GLN A 577 23.91 19.64 8.02
C GLN A 577 22.90 19.06 7.01
N TYR A 578 21.85 18.40 7.49
CA TYR A 578 20.74 17.94 6.64
C TYR A 578 20.04 19.10 5.91
N LEU A 579 19.71 20.18 6.63
CA LEU A 579 19.14 21.39 5.99
C LEU A 579 20.07 21.95 4.92
N SER A 580 21.39 21.97 5.16
CA SER A 580 22.39 22.40 4.17
C SER A 580 22.36 21.53 2.91
N ALA A 581 22.27 20.21 3.04
CA ALA A 581 22.15 19.29 1.91
C ALA A 581 20.83 19.53 1.14
N MET A 582 19.71 19.66 1.84
CA MET A 582 18.40 19.93 1.24
C MET A 582 18.38 21.26 0.47
N ILE A 583 19.01 22.30 1.02
CA ILE A 583 19.15 23.62 0.36
C ILE A 583 20.02 23.54 -0.89
N LYS A 584 21.05 22.67 -0.91
CA LYS A 584 21.87 22.46 -2.11
C LYS A 584 21.06 21.79 -3.22
N ASN A 585 20.11 20.91 -2.88
CA ASN A 585 19.25 20.23 -3.84
C ASN A 585 18.27 21.19 -4.55
N ASP A 586 17.63 22.11 -3.82
CA ASP A 586 16.74 23.14 -4.41
C ASP A 586 17.01 24.57 -3.90
N ARG A 587 18.17 25.11 -4.31
CA ARG A 587 18.62 26.45 -3.93
C ARG A 587 17.58 27.54 -4.21
N LYS A 588 16.88 27.49 -5.36
CA LYS A 588 15.99 28.58 -5.78
C LYS A 588 14.78 28.68 -4.86
N TYR A 589 14.19 27.53 -4.52
CA TYR A 589 13.06 27.45 -3.61
C TYR A 589 13.41 27.96 -2.20
N PHE A 590 14.44 27.40 -1.57
CA PHE A 590 14.79 27.75 -0.19
C PHE A 590 15.31 29.19 -0.05
N ARG A 591 16.02 29.71 -1.05
CA ARG A 591 16.44 31.12 -1.07
C ARG A 591 15.24 32.06 -1.12
N LYS A 592 14.19 31.72 -1.88
CA LYS A 592 12.97 32.53 -1.96
C LYS A 592 12.17 32.50 -0.66
N LYS A 593 12.10 31.35 0.02
CA LYS A 593 11.26 31.15 1.21
C LYS A 593 11.91 31.62 2.51
N PHE A 594 13.17 31.26 2.76
CA PHE A 594 13.88 31.60 4.00
C PHE A 594 14.96 32.69 3.78
N GLY A 595 15.71 32.58 2.67
CA GLY A 595 16.76 33.54 2.34
C GLY A 595 17.88 33.61 3.39
N ILE A 596 18.76 34.61 3.27
CA ILE A 596 19.91 34.79 4.19
C ILE A 596 19.48 35.35 5.54
N GLN A 597 18.47 36.24 5.55
CA GLN A 597 17.98 36.90 6.76
C GLN A 597 17.58 35.90 7.84
N TYR A 598 16.82 34.88 7.47
CA TYR A 598 16.37 33.84 8.39
C TYR A 598 17.53 33.17 9.15
N PHE A 599 18.61 32.77 8.46
CA PHE A 599 19.75 32.11 9.12
C PHE A 599 20.55 33.08 9.99
N LEU A 600 20.70 34.34 9.57
CA LEU A 600 21.35 35.36 10.39
C LEU A 600 20.54 35.67 11.66
N ASP A 601 19.22 35.71 11.57
CA ASP A 601 18.34 35.86 12.73
C ASP A 601 18.42 34.65 13.67
N VAL A 602 18.49 33.43 13.15
CA VAL A 602 18.71 32.21 13.96
C VAL A 602 20.04 32.28 14.72
N ILE A 603 21.12 32.68 14.06
CA ILE A 603 22.44 32.86 14.69
C ILE A 603 22.35 33.90 15.81
N ARG A 604 21.73 35.05 15.51
CA ARG A 604 21.58 36.16 16.46
C ARG A 604 20.74 35.79 17.67
N GLN A 605 19.63 35.08 17.46
CA GLN A 605 18.66 34.77 18.50
C GLN A 605 19.13 33.66 19.43
N TYR A 606 19.75 32.59 18.89
CA TYR A 606 20.03 31.38 19.67
C TYR A 606 21.52 31.11 19.89
N TYR A 607 22.40 31.55 19.00
CA TYR A 607 23.82 31.16 19.03
C TYR A 607 24.78 32.33 19.31
N SER A 608 24.26 33.53 19.60
CA SER A 608 25.09 34.68 20.02
C SER A 608 25.62 34.56 21.45
N ALA A 609 24.81 34.03 22.36
CA ALA A 609 25.18 33.74 23.74
C ALA A 609 24.43 32.48 24.19
N PRO A 610 24.90 31.28 23.82
CA PRO A 610 24.19 30.04 24.11
C PRO A 610 24.17 29.75 25.61
N GLU A 611 22.98 29.51 26.18
CA GLU A 611 22.83 29.15 27.60
C GLU A 611 23.06 27.65 27.86
N ASN A 612 22.76 26.80 26.86
CA ASN A 612 22.68 25.34 27.02
C ASN A 612 23.84 24.56 26.37
N MET A 613 24.87 25.25 25.87
CA MET A 613 25.91 24.60 25.06
C MET A 613 27.28 25.27 25.24
N THR A 614 28.36 24.52 25.01
CA THR A 614 29.72 25.05 25.09
C THR A 614 29.97 26.10 23.98
N PRO A 615 30.86 27.08 24.20
CA PRO A 615 31.17 28.09 23.19
C PRO A 615 31.80 27.49 21.92
N GLU A 616 32.52 26.36 22.05
CA GLU A 616 33.17 25.65 20.93
C GLU A 616 32.14 24.94 20.03
N ASP A 617 31.19 24.25 20.65
CA ASP A 617 30.07 23.63 19.94
C ASP A 617 29.23 24.69 19.20
N ALA A 618 29.02 25.84 19.85
CA ALA A 618 28.26 26.95 19.28
C ALA A 618 28.97 27.57 18.08
N MET A 619 30.29 27.71 18.15
CA MET A 619 31.12 28.12 17.03
C MET A 619 30.98 27.14 15.86
N THR A 620 30.93 25.83 16.12
CA THR A 620 30.74 24.82 15.08
C THR A 620 29.38 24.94 14.39
N ILE A 621 28.29 25.14 15.15
CA ILE A 621 26.95 25.35 14.57
C ILE A 621 26.89 26.69 13.81
N ARG A 622 27.46 27.77 14.34
CA ARG A 622 27.52 29.06 13.62
C ARG A 622 28.29 28.92 12.31
N SER A 623 29.41 28.20 12.31
CA SER A 623 30.20 27.93 11.10
C SER A 623 29.38 27.20 10.03
N THR A 624 28.59 26.18 10.39
CA THR A 624 27.74 25.47 9.43
C THR A 624 26.59 26.34 8.91
N LEU A 625 25.97 27.17 9.75
CA LEU A 625 24.95 28.14 9.33
C LEU A 625 25.53 29.23 8.42
N TYR A 626 26.71 29.76 8.73
CA TYR A 626 27.43 30.71 7.89
C TYR A 626 27.83 30.09 6.54
N ALA A 627 28.11 28.80 6.47
CA ALA A 627 28.34 28.10 5.22
C ALA A 627 27.10 28.11 4.31
N ILE A 628 25.88 27.99 4.87
CA ILE A 628 24.62 28.12 4.13
C ILE A 628 24.45 29.55 3.60
N VAL A 629 24.70 30.57 4.44
CA VAL A 629 24.67 31.98 4.03
C VAL A 629 25.64 32.24 2.87
N ARG A 630 26.88 31.76 3.01
CA ARG A 630 27.90 31.85 1.96
C ARG A 630 27.44 31.16 0.67
N PHE A 631 26.79 29.99 0.78
CA PHE A 631 26.26 29.27 -0.38
C PHE A 631 25.21 30.08 -1.16
N TYR A 632 24.32 30.81 -0.48
CA TYR A 632 23.37 31.70 -1.16
C TYR A 632 24.06 32.86 -1.88
N LEU A 633 25.07 33.46 -1.27
CA LEU A 633 25.81 34.59 -1.87
C LEU A 633 26.71 34.18 -3.06
N GLN A 634 27.02 32.90 -3.23
CA GLN A 634 27.98 32.44 -4.24
C GLN A 634 27.63 32.73 -5.71
N LYS A 635 26.36 32.68 -6.15
CA LYS A 635 26.01 32.84 -7.58
C LYS A 635 25.47 34.22 -7.96
N ASP A 636 24.85 34.92 -7.03
CA ASP A 636 24.22 36.22 -7.25
C ASP A 636 23.93 36.85 -5.88
N VAL A 637 24.14 38.15 -5.77
CA VAL A 637 23.91 38.93 -4.53
C VAL A 637 22.95 40.06 -4.81
N ASN A 638 21.93 40.23 -3.95
CA ASN A 638 20.92 41.28 -4.10
C ASN A 638 21.11 42.39 -3.05
N ILE A 639 20.69 43.61 -3.36
CA ILE A 639 20.76 44.76 -2.44
C ILE A 639 20.01 44.51 -1.13
N LYS A 640 18.88 43.78 -1.17
CA LYS A 640 18.15 43.38 0.03
C LYS A 640 19.00 42.54 0.97
N GLU A 641 19.81 41.62 0.43
CA GLU A 641 20.70 40.76 1.22
C GLU A 641 21.86 41.57 1.80
N ILE A 642 22.35 42.58 1.09
CA ILE A 642 23.35 43.52 1.62
C ILE A 642 22.79 44.31 2.80
N VAL A 643 21.58 44.84 2.68
CA VAL A 643 20.91 45.53 3.80
C VAL A 643 20.76 44.59 5.00
N THR A 644 20.40 43.32 4.78
CA THR A 644 20.36 42.31 5.84
C THR A 644 21.72 42.07 6.49
N ILE A 645 22.80 41.97 5.70
CA ILE A 645 24.17 41.80 6.22
C ILE A 645 24.57 42.98 7.11
N ILE A 646 24.29 44.21 6.67
CA ILE A 646 24.58 45.42 7.43
C ILE A 646 23.73 45.50 8.70
N ALA A 647 22.44 45.15 8.62
CA ALA A 647 21.56 45.08 9.77
C ALA A 647 22.06 44.05 10.80
N PHE A 648 22.50 42.87 10.35
CA PHE A 648 23.08 41.85 11.22
C PHE A 648 24.31 42.37 11.97
N LEU A 649 25.28 42.97 11.26
CA LEU A 649 26.46 43.59 11.88
C LEU A 649 26.07 44.62 12.96
N SER A 650 25.11 45.50 12.66
CA SER A 650 24.65 46.50 13.62
C SER A 650 23.94 45.93 14.86
N SER A 651 23.36 44.74 14.74
CA SER A 651 22.48 44.15 15.76
C SER A 651 23.19 43.23 16.75
N VAL A 652 24.31 42.61 16.36
CA VAL A 652 25.05 41.66 17.18
C VAL A 652 26.01 42.40 18.10
N LYS A 653 25.98 42.07 19.40
CA LYS A 653 26.84 42.73 20.42
C LYS A 653 28.08 41.93 20.78
N GLN A 654 28.10 40.63 20.48
CA GLN A 654 29.20 39.74 20.82
C GLN A 654 30.29 39.78 19.76
N ASP A 655 31.49 40.25 20.16
CA ASP A 655 32.66 40.39 19.29
C ASP A 655 33.01 39.09 18.55
N GLN A 656 32.97 37.93 19.22
CA GLN A 656 33.33 36.65 18.60
C GLN A 656 32.43 36.30 17.41
N VAL A 657 31.12 36.54 17.52
CA VAL A 657 30.15 36.25 16.46
C VAL A 657 30.36 37.18 15.26
N LEU A 658 30.68 38.44 15.53
CA LEU A 658 31.02 39.43 14.50
C LEU A 658 32.33 39.07 13.78
N ILE A 659 33.36 38.65 14.53
CA ILE A 659 34.65 38.21 13.97
C ILE A 659 34.44 37.03 13.02
N GLU A 660 33.73 35.99 13.46
CA GLU A 660 33.45 34.81 12.63
C GLU A 660 32.69 35.16 11.35
N PHE A 661 31.70 36.05 11.44
CA PHE A 661 30.93 36.51 10.30
C PHE A 661 31.78 37.33 9.31
N LEU A 662 32.57 38.28 9.81
CA LEU A 662 33.48 39.08 8.99
C LEU A 662 34.54 38.20 8.32
N ASP A 663 35.01 37.15 9.00
CA ASP A 663 35.95 36.19 8.43
C ASP A 663 35.33 35.37 7.31
N MET A 664 34.08 34.92 7.48
CA MET A 664 33.32 34.29 6.39
C MET A 664 33.15 35.25 5.20
N MET A 665 32.80 36.51 5.46
CA MET A 665 32.66 37.54 4.42
C MET A 665 33.99 37.81 3.70
N ALA A 666 35.10 37.94 4.44
CA ALA A 666 36.43 38.12 3.86
C ALA A 666 36.82 36.94 2.96
N MET A 667 36.49 35.70 3.37
CA MET A 667 36.69 34.50 2.57
C MET A 667 35.79 34.46 1.33
N HIS A 668 34.59 35.03 1.39
CA HIS A 668 33.71 35.14 0.23
C HIS A 668 34.20 36.19 -0.77
N VAL A 669 34.60 37.38 -0.30
CA VAL A 669 35.12 38.49 -1.11
C VAL A 669 36.44 38.13 -1.81
N LYS A 670 37.28 37.29 -1.18
CA LYS A 670 38.50 36.73 -1.81
C LYS A 670 38.18 35.73 -2.94
N GLY A 671 36.97 35.17 -2.96
CA GLY A 671 36.52 34.30 -4.03
C GLY A 671 36.27 35.06 -5.33
N LYS A 672 36.35 34.38 -6.48
CA LYS A 672 36.08 34.98 -7.80
C LYS A 672 34.58 35.21 -8.07
N ASN A 673 33.69 34.53 -7.35
CA ASN A 673 32.27 34.52 -7.67
C ASN A 673 31.56 35.72 -7.02
N CYS A 674 30.86 36.51 -7.82
CA CYS A 674 30.06 37.69 -7.41
C CYS A 674 30.83 38.82 -6.73
N ARG A 675 32.16 38.82 -6.81
CA ARG A 675 33.02 39.85 -6.19
C ARG A 675 32.67 41.26 -6.70
N ASP A 676 32.57 41.43 -8.01
CA ASP A 676 32.32 42.74 -8.62
C ASP A 676 30.92 43.26 -8.27
N GLN A 677 29.92 42.37 -8.24
CA GLN A 677 28.54 42.70 -7.84
C GLN A 677 28.45 43.07 -6.35
N LEU A 678 29.14 42.33 -5.47
CA LEU A 678 29.21 42.62 -4.04
C LEU A 678 29.90 43.96 -3.79
N ILE A 679 31.01 44.24 -4.48
CA ILE A 679 31.74 45.51 -4.40
C ILE A 679 30.83 46.66 -4.85
N LEU A 680 30.17 46.52 -5.99
CA LEU A 680 29.25 47.52 -6.52
C LEU A 680 28.15 47.88 -5.51
N LEU A 681 27.49 46.86 -4.93
CA LEU A 681 26.39 47.07 -3.99
C LEU A 681 26.85 47.62 -2.64
N MET A 682 28.06 47.29 -2.20
CA MET A 682 28.65 47.83 -0.96
C MET A 682 29.10 49.29 -1.12
N HIS A 683 29.35 49.75 -2.35
CA HIS A 683 29.65 51.16 -2.67
C HIS A 683 28.41 52.05 -2.76
N GLU A 684 27.21 51.49 -2.65
CA GLU A 684 26.01 52.31 -2.48
C GLU A 684 26.11 53.16 -1.20
N PRO A 685 25.59 54.40 -1.24
CA PRO A 685 25.73 55.34 -0.15
C PRO A 685 25.18 54.75 1.16
N GLN A 686 25.92 54.97 2.26
CA GLN A 686 25.61 54.54 3.64
C GLN A 686 25.82 53.05 3.97
N THR A 687 25.97 52.18 2.97
CA THR A 687 26.08 50.73 3.18
C THR A 687 27.41 50.31 3.82
N ALA A 688 28.52 50.93 3.42
CA ALA A 688 29.84 50.62 3.97
C ALA A 688 30.17 51.37 5.29
N ASN A 689 29.36 52.36 5.69
CA ASN A 689 29.65 53.23 6.85
C ASN A 689 29.78 52.46 8.16
N LEU A 690 28.99 51.39 8.35
CA LEU A 690 29.10 50.55 9.54
C LEU A 690 30.43 49.80 9.62
N LEU A 691 30.97 49.34 8.48
CA LEU A 691 32.31 48.75 8.44
C LEU A 691 33.39 49.79 8.78
N TYR A 692 33.20 51.05 8.35
CA TYR A 692 34.10 52.14 8.73
C TYR A 692 34.04 52.48 10.23
N ASN A 693 32.86 52.41 10.85
CA ASN A 693 32.70 52.67 12.28
C ASN A 693 33.49 51.67 13.14
N TYR A 694 33.56 50.39 12.75
CA TYR A 694 34.38 49.40 13.46
C TYR A 694 35.88 49.75 13.44
N PHE A 695 36.36 50.51 12.45
CA PHE A 695 37.76 50.98 12.42
C PHE A 695 38.03 52.18 13.33
N ILE A 696 37.05 53.07 13.45
CA ILE A 696 37.24 54.37 14.11
C ILE A 696 37.00 54.27 15.61
N ASP A 697 36.02 53.47 16.04
CA ASP A 697 35.67 53.37 17.44
C ASP A 697 36.68 52.50 18.22
N LYS A 698 37.26 53.09 19.27
CA LYS A 698 38.26 52.47 20.17
C LYS A 698 37.62 51.49 21.16
N ASN A 699 36.30 51.44 21.25
CA ASN A 699 35.58 50.56 22.15
C ASN A 699 35.55 49.08 21.68
N TYR A 700 35.86 48.82 20.41
CA TYR A 700 35.87 47.47 19.83
C TYR A 700 37.20 46.74 20.04
N SER A 701 37.16 45.41 20.15
CA SER A 701 38.38 44.61 20.29
C SER A 701 39.30 44.68 19.06
N ARG A 702 40.61 44.55 19.29
CA ARG A 702 41.62 44.56 18.20
C ARG A 702 41.38 43.45 17.17
N GLN A 703 40.89 42.29 17.60
CA GLN A 703 40.58 41.16 16.72
C GLN A 703 39.41 41.47 15.78
N LEU A 704 38.38 42.18 16.27
CA LEU A 704 37.25 42.65 15.45
C LEU A 704 37.70 43.68 14.42
N GLN A 705 38.56 44.62 14.82
CA GLN A 705 39.16 45.60 13.91
C GLN A 705 39.97 44.88 12.79
N GLU A 706 40.81 43.91 13.14
CA GLU A 706 41.58 43.14 12.16
C GLU A 706 40.69 42.32 11.19
N ALA A 707 39.59 41.74 11.68
CA ALA A 707 38.61 41.04 10.84
C ALA A 707 37.94 42.00 9.85
N ALA A 708 37.52 43.18 10.31
CA ALA A 708 36.98 44.23 9.44
C ALA A 708 38.03 44.69 8.39
N ILE A 709 39.31 44.82 8.77
CA ILE A 709 40.39 45.21 7.83
C ILE A 709 40.52 44.17 6.73
N ARG A 710 40.40 42.87 7.06
CA ARG A 710 40.49 41.78 6.07
C ARG A 710 39.36 41.84 5.05
N VAL A 711 38.13 42.16 5.47
CA VAL A 711 37.01 42.41 4.56
C VAL A 711 37.28 43.65 3.70
N GLY A 712 37.71 44.75 4.31
CA GLY A 712 38.07 45.99 3.62
C GLY A 712 39.14 45.77 2.55
N LYS A 713 40.22 45.05 2.85
CA LYS A 713 41.26 44.70 1.86
C LYS A 713 40.71 43.86 0.70
N GLY A 714 39.78 42.94 0.95
CA GLY A 714 39.15 42.14 -0.10
C GLY A 714 38.29 42.96 -1.06
N LEU A 715 37.53 43.92 -0.52
CA LEU A 715 36.74 44.89 -1.28
C LEU A 715 37.64 45.83 -2.11
N ASN A 716 38.95 45.81 -1.85
CA ASN A 716 39.93 46.69 -2.47
C ASN A 716 40.99 46.04 -3.31
N THR A 717 40.76 46.15 -4.61
CA THR A 717 41.81 46.58 -5.53
C THR A 717 41.84 48.10 -5.75
N ASN A 718 41.01 48.93 -5.06
CA ASN A 718 40.93 50.39 -5.30
C ASN A 718 40.73 51.35 -4.08
N PHE A 719 40.77 50.96 -2.80
CA PHE A 719 40.66 51.95 -1.68
C PHE A 719 41.85 52.91 -1.64
N ALA A 720 42.93 52.62 -2.37
CA ALA A 720 44.01 53.57 -2.58
C ALA A 720 43.61 54.80 -3.43
N CYS A 721 42.42 54.81 -4.05
CA CYS A 721 41.98 55.96 -4.86
C CYS A 721 41.00 56.91 -4.14
N ASN A 722 40.43 56.54 -3.00
CA ASN A 722 39.59 57.47 -2.20
C ASN A 722 40.26 58.00 -0.95
N SER A 723 41.57 57.78 -0.78
CA SER A 723 42.43 58.58 0.08
C SER A 723 42.58 60.04 -0.35
N ASN A 724 41.89 60.48 -1.42
CA ASN A 724 41.79 61.89 -1.81
C ASN A 724 40.50 62.58 -1.33
N LEU A 725 39.68 61.93 -0.49
CA LEU A 725 38.55 62.55 0.21
C LEU A 725 38.78 62.71 1.72
N PHE A 726 40.00 62.47 2.18
CA PHE A 726 40.47 62.83 3.52
C PHE A 726 41.70 63.75 3.40
N PHE A 727 41.43 64.96 2.91
CA PHE A 727 41.92 66.20 3.52
C PHE A 727 40.72 67.08 3.83
#